data_AF-A0A5S9IPW2-F1
#
_entry.id   AF-A0A5S9IPW2-F1
#
_cell.length_a   1.000
_cell.length_b   1.000
_cell.length_c   1.000
_cell.angle_alpha   90.00
_cell.angle_beta   90.00
_cell.angle_gamma   90.00
#
_symmetry.space_group_name_H-M   'P 1'
#
loop_
_entity.id
_entity.type
_entity.pdbx_description
1 polymer ?
#
loop_
_entity_poly.entity_id
_entity_poly.type
_entity_poly.pdbx_seq_one_letter_code
_entity_poly.pdbx_strand_id
1 'polypeptide(L)'
;MLLNNRYLLQKVIGQGGMGKVYLALDQYQQNYVAVKECFMRENATRREVRRIKREYYFMKKIHHPNIVKAFDLFVEHNRHFIVMEYIEGISLSHFIKQYPYSLELDQQLKIIQQICEAIVALNDNEIIHRDLKPDNIILTGENYSPKILDLGIAKSINKELTTLTKSDEVVGTAAYMSPEQVHGKVSQNSDVFSLAIIFYQFLAWQEHSPFYAGSQVATITRIIEQQLPPLVEISSSGDPRMKHMSRILEHALQKNSALRLKSARRMLRSVRVGKSSLWSYVLRPKVIKSLLIVALCMLLSLPFTLQTTNDIKDTSDEITVAMSQIVRFLGTKQHQEVIVHANKILRVDPKFVKAYIHRGFAYAQMGQYDIAKQDFVRAMELDPQNPSAYSNRAAIYAERNQYDLAKKDFDYALKLDSKYLQAYMSRGQLNFRAGHFELAMKDYVKALSLNRKNERIYLLIANVFAQQKQYLRALEEYDKALAINPRFSVAYRNKAGVYHLLELYSKADLHYQKAIDFSDDLAAEYVYRAISYKRRKKYDLAVKDFSRAISLKKHDPKLYMRRGDFYKLIGKYGLAANDYSTAIKLNPKELDYYGLRADVYRMDRKYSLAEQDFKFLIVERYNLSKSYGNMGLLYMDWKKYRLAEEYYRKSIAFDPKNKQSYFNRGLMYDDLKQYDLAIADFSALLKLDSQDGMAYFRRGRVYAKQMRHSLAREDFDKALSLGFESSNLYSNRGYIYLVEGNDQRAKQCFDKAIELNKNNFFALGNRAALYSRLRRYKLAEKDFFALLKLKPRNTKAYNNLAIMYADQKKFDLARKYFNKAVEFGPKDAEAYANRAYFFLTQKKYILAEKDFKRAIQFAPGNALLYANMATMYYEQKKYTAALRCLEKSLECGGDKESLQNNIETVKELINKK
;
A
#
# COMPACT_ATOMS: atom_id res chain seq x y z
N MET A 1 -10.12 40.88 -8.37
CA MET A 1 -11.55 41.18 -8.56
C MET A 1 -11.93 42.25 -7.55
N LEU A 2 -12.52 43.36 -7.99
CA LEU A 2 -13.03 44.41 -7.11
C LEU A 2 -14.50 44.11 -6.82
N LEU A 3 -14.88 44.06 -5.54
CA LEU A 3 -16.26 43.85 -5.08
C LEU A 3 -16.83 45.12 -4.46
N ASN A 4 -18.12 45.37 -4.75
CA ASN A 4 -18.88 46.53 -4.24
C ASN A 4 -18.14 47.88 -4.43
N ASN A 5 -17.34 48.01 -5.49
CA ASN A 5 -16.46 49.16 -5.77
C ASN A 5 -15.57 49.60 -4.57
N ARG A 6 -15.23 48.67 -3.68
CA ARG A 6 -14.52 48.98 -2.42
C ARG A 6 -13.50 47.92 -2.02
N TYR A 7 -13.85 46.64 -2.14
CA TYR A 7 -13.06 45.56 -1.59
C TYR A 7 -12.28 44.85 -2.69
N LEU A 8 -10.97 45.08 -2.76
CA LEU A 8 -10.10 44.47 -3.75
C LEU A 8 -9.64 43.09 -3.26
N LEU A 9 -10.21 42.01 -3.82
CA LEU A 9 -9.86 40.64 -3.44
C LEU A 9 -8.43 40.30 -3.86
N GLN A 10 -7.65 39.78 -2.91
CA GLN A 10 -6.25 39.39 -3.07
C GLN A 10 -6.09 37.87 -3.25
N LYS A 11 -6.53 37.09 -2.26
CA LYS A 11 -6.38 35.62 -2.26
C LYS A 11 -7.48 34.94 -1.46
N VAL A 12 -7.69 33.66 -1.73
CA VAL A 12 -8.58 32.80 -0.93
C VAL A 12 -7.84 32.40 0.35
N ILE A 13 -8.47 32.59 1.51
CA ILE A 13 -7.90 32.24 2.82
C ILE A 13 -8.70 31.14 3.55
N GLY A 14 -9.88 30.77 3.05
CA GLY A 14 -10.65 29.63 3.54
C GLY A 14 -11.77 29.22 2.57
N GLN A 15 -12.12 27.94 2.55
CA GLN A 15 -13.23 27.42 1.75
C GLN A 15 -13.90 26.26 2.47
N GLY A 16 -15.22 26.25 2.56
CA GLY A 16 -15.99 25.20 3.21
C GLY A 16 -17.42 25.11 2.68
N GLY A 17 -18.23 24.24 3.27
CA GLY A 17 -19.61 23.97 2.80
C GLY A 17 -20.58 25.15 2.84
N MET A 18 -20.20 26.26 3.50
CA MET A 18 -21.05 27.45 3.66
C MET A 18 -20.56 28.66 2.85
N GLY A 19 -19.44 28.54 2.14
CA GLY A 19 -18.88 29.67 1.42
C GLY A 19 -17.37 29.67 1.26
N LYS A 20 -16.88 30.74 0.65
CA LYS A 20 -15.47 30.97 0.38
C LYS A 20 -15.03 32.30 0.99
N VAL A 21 -13.93 32.31 1.72
CA VAL A 21 -13.40 33.47 2.43
C VAL A 21 -12.16 33.97 1.70
N TYR A 22 -12.14 35.26 1.41
CA TYR A 22 -11.09 35.95 0.71
C TYR A 22 -10.43 36.98 1.63
N LEU A 23 -9.11 37.12 1.52
CA LEU A 23 -8.41 38.32 1.98
C LEU A 23 -8.66 39.43 0.95
N ALA A 24 -9.10 40.59 1.41
CA ALA A 24 -9.34 41.76 0.57
C ALA A 24 -8.71 43.01 1.20
N LEU A 25 -8.31 43.95 0.35
CA LEU A 25 -7.94 45.29 0.76
C LEU A 25 -9.18 46.19 0.68
N ASP A 26 -9.58 46.81 1.78
CA ASP A 26 -10.59 47.88 1.78
C ASP A 26 -9.93 49.15 1.23
N GLN A 27 -10.31 49.55 0.02
CA GLN A 27 -9.69 50.68 -0.67
C GLN A 27 -9.99 52.04 -0.01
N TYR A 28 -11.02 52.14 0.83
CA TYR A 28 -11.30 53.38 1.55
C TYR A 28 -10.54 53.46 2.87
N GLN A 29 -10.51 52.37 3.64
CA GLN A 29 -9.86 52.35 4.97
C GLN A 29 -8.37 51.97 4.92
N GLN A 30 -7.87 51.54 3.75
CA GLN A 30 -6.48 51.13 3.53
C GLN A 30 -6.01 50.05 4.52
N ASN A 31 -6.90 49.11 4.86
CA ASN A 31 -6.62 47.99 5.74
C ASN A 31 -7.11 46.66 5.13
N TYR A 32 -6.58 45.55 5.64
CA TYR A 32 -6.99 44.22 5.20
C TYR A 32 -8.25 43.77 5.96
N VAL A 33 -9.19 43.21 5.20
CA VAL A 33 -10.44 42.63 5.70
C VAL A 33 -10.64 41.22 5.15
N ALA A 34 -11.43 40.41 5.84
CA ALA A 34 -11.87 39.11 5.36
C ALA A 34 -13.26 39.24 4.74
N VAL A 35 -13.42 38.80 3.49
CA VAL A 35 -14.71 38.82 2.77
C VAL A 35 -15.19 37.39 2.59
N LYS A 36 -16.29 37.02 3.26
CA LYS A 36 -16.94 35.71 3.16
C LYS A 36 -18.05 35.77 2.12
N GLU A 37 -17.88 35.06 1.02
CA GLU A 37 -18.92 34.75 0.04
C GLU A 37 -19.80 33.63 0.58
N CYS A 38 -21.08 33.91 0.82
CA CYS A 38 -22.05 32.95 1.33
C CYS A 38 -22.71 32.20 0.17
N PHE A 39 -22.48 30.89 0.07
CA PHE A 39 -23.09 30.07 -0.97
C PHE A 39 -24.58 29.84 -0.71
N MET A 40 -25.38 29.97 -1.77
CA MET A 40 -26.82 29.73 -1.76
C MET A 40 -27.18 28.72 -2.86
N ARG A 41 -28.27 27.97 -2.66
CA ARG A 41 -28.78 27.03 -3.68
C ARG A 41 -29.47 27.80 -4.80
N GLU A 42 -29.48 27.22 -6.00
CA GLU A 42 -30.37 27.64 -7.09
C GLU A 42 -31.82 27.49 -6.57
N ASN A 43 -32.55 28.61 -6.43
CA ASN A 43 -33.84 28.76 -5.73
C ASN A 43 -33.78 28.91 -4.20
N ALA A 44 -32.87 29.75 -3.70
CA ALA A 44 -32.78 30.08 -2.28
C ALA A 44 -34.11 30.61 -1.71
N THR A 45 -34.58 29.98 -0.63
CA THR A 45 -35.81 30.38 0.07
C THR A 45 -35.62 31.69 0.84
N ARG A 46 -36.70 32.46 1.09
CA ARG A 46 -36.68 33.65 1.99
C ARG A 46 -36.04 33.36 3.36
N ARG A 47 -36.01 32.09 3.78
CA ARG A 47 -35.40 31.60 5.03
C ARG A 47 -33.87 31.61 4.99
N GLU A 48 -33.24 31.34 3.85
CA GLU A 48 -31.77 31.29 3.71
C GLU A 48 -31.15 32.69 3.70
N VAL A 49 -31.76 33.65 3.00
CA VAL A 49 -31.33 35.06 3.04
C VAL A 49 -31.49 35.66 4.44
N ARG A 50 -32.58 35.33 5.16
CA ARG A 50 -32.76 35.75 6.56
C ARG A 50 -31.68 35.18 7.50
N ARG A 51 -31.11 34.00 7.21
CA ARG A 51 -30.02 33.41 8.02
C ARG A 51 -28.72 34.19 7.89
N ILE A 52 -28.32 34.55 6.66
CA ILE A 52 -27.09 35.33 6.40
C ILE A 52 -27.19 36.70 7.07
N LYS A 53 -28.33 37.38 6.94
CA LYS A 53 -28.59 38.67 7.60
C LYS A 53 -28.51 38.57 9.13
N ARG A 54 -28.96 37.44 9.70
CA ARG A 54 -28.92 37.20 11.15
C ARG A 54 -27.49 36.94 11.65
N GLU A 55 -26.70 36.16 10.91
CA GLU A 55 -25.27 35.92 11.21
C GLU A 55 -24.48 37.24 11.24
N TYR A 56 -24.63 38.06 10.18
CA TYR A 56 -24.05 39.40 10.12
C TYR A 56 -24.51 40.29 11.28
N TYR A 57 -25.83 40.36 11.54
CA TYR A 57 -26.39 41.20 12.60
C TYR A 57 -25.75 40.90 13.96
N PHE A 58 -25.56 39.62 14.30
CA PHE A 58 -24.97 39.25 15.57
C PHE A 58 -23.46 39.51 15.64
N MET A 59 -22.70 39.21 14.58
CA MET A 59 -21.28 39.55 14.51
C MET A 59 -21.03 41.06 14.56
N LYS A 60 -22.01 41.86 14.12
CA LYS A 60 -21.96 43.33 14.21
C LYS A 60 -22.34 43.83 15.61
N LYS A 61 -23.34 43.21 16.24
CA LYS A 61 -23.87 43.61 17.56
C LYS A 61 -22.96 43.21 18.73
N ILE A 62 -22.28 42.07 18.64
CA ILE A 62 -21.48 41.55 19.75
C ILE A 62 -20.07 42.15 19.69
N HIS A 63 -19.74 42.95 20.70
CA HIS A 63 -18.41 43.51 20.88
C HIS A 63 -17.69 42.75 21.99
N HIS A 64 -16.76 41.87 21.59
CA HIS A 64 -15.92 41.10 22.51
C HIS A 64 -14.54 40.88 21.88
N PRO A 65 -13.42 41.03 22.62
CA PRO A 65 -12.07 40.90 22.07
C PRO A 65 -11.80 39.53 21.44
N ASN A 66 -12.42 38.46 21.94
CA ASN A 66 -12.24 37.09 21.46
C ASN A 66 -13.31 36.61 20.44
N ILE A 67 -14.12 37.52 19.89
CA ILE A 67 -15.11 37.22 18.83
C ILE A 67 -14.77 38.07 17.60
N VAL A 68 -14.91 37.50 16.39
CA VAL A 68 -14.69 38.26 15.16
C VAL A 68 -15.76 39.34 14.96
N LYS A 69 -15.34 40.53 14.50
CA LYS A 69 -16.25 41.64 14.22
C LYS A 69 -16.66 41.66 12.76
N ALA A 70 -17.95 41.84 12.47
CA ALA A 70 -18.42 42.13 11.12
C ALA A 70 -18.47 43.65 10.85
N PHE A 71 -18.11 44.04 9.63
CA PHE A 71 -18.07 45.42 9.17
C PHE A 71 -19.21 45.74 8.19
N ASP A 72 -19.47 44.85 7.23
CA ASP A 72 -20.38 45.14 6.12
C ASP A 72 -21.10 43.88 5.61
N LEU A 73 -22.26 44.07 4.96
CA LEU A 73 -23.03 43.02 4.30
C LEU A 73 -23.65 43.59 3.01
N PHE A 74 -23.30 43.00 1.87
CA PHE A 74 -23.81 43.43 0.57
C PHE A 74 -24.12 42.25 -0.35
N VAL A 75 -24.79 42.55 -1.46
CA VAL A 75 -25.18 41.58 -2.50
C VAL A 75 -24.68 42.09 -3.84
N GLU A 76 -24.00 41.23 -4.61
CA GLU A 76 -23.44 41.57 -5.91
C GLU A 76 -23.58 40.37 -6.85
N HIS A 77 -24.16 40.58 -8.04
CA HIS A 77 -24.49 39.50 -9.00
C HIS A 77 -25.25 38.31 -8.37
N ASN A 78 -26.24 38.60 -7.52
CA ASN A 78 -27.05 37.63 -6.78
C ASN A 78 -26.26 36.76 -5.76
N ARG A 79 -25.02 37.14 -5.43
CA ARG A 79 -24.18 36.50 -4.41
C ARG A 79 -24.09 37.39 -3.18
N HIS A 80 -24.14 36.78 -1.99
CA HIS A 80 -24.15 37.50 -0.72
C HIS A 80 -22.76 37.47 -0.08
N PHE A 81 -22.30 38.62 0.43
CA PHE A 81 -20.97 38.77 1.00
C PHE A 81 -21.03 39.42 2.39
N ILE A 82 -20.37 38.81 3.37
CA ILE A 82 -20.13 39.40 4.69
C ILE A 82 -18.67 39.84 4.76
N VAL A 83 -18.44 41.11 5.09
CA VAL A 83 -17.10 41.66 5.36
C VAL A 83 -16.88 41.66 6.86
N MET A 84 -15.73 41.14 7.28
CA MET A 84 -15.36 41.01 8.69
C MET A 84 -13.88 41.30 8.89
N GLU A 85 -13.52 41.45 10.15
CA GLU A 85 -12.14 41.61 10.60
C GLU A 85 -11.26 40.48 10.07
N TYR A 86 -10.14 40.85 9.44
CA TYR A 86 -9.10 39.90 9.09
C TYR A 86 -8.26 39.60 10.33
N ILE A 87 -8.11 38.32 10.65
CA ILE A 87 -7.37 37.87 11.82
C ILE A 87 -6.16 37.07 11.34
N GLU A 88 -4.98 37.63 11.54
CA GLU A 88 -3.72 36.96 11.25
C GLU A 88 -3.36 36.00 12.39
N GLY A 89 -3.24 34.71 12.09
CA GLY A 89 -2.98 33.71 13.10
C GLY A 89 -3.14 32.28 12.58
N ILE A 90 -3.04 31.32 13.50
CA ILE A 90 -3.12 29.89 13.25
C ILE A 90 -4.38 29.31 13.88
N SER A 91 -5.08 28.39 13.19
CA SER A 91 -6.23 27.72 13.82
C SER A 91 -5.79 26.82 14.97
N LEU A 92 -6.61 26.71 16.01
CA LEU A 92 -6.32 25.86 17.16
C LEU A 92 -6.13 24.39 16.74
N SER A 93 -6.89 23.94 15.73
CA SER A 93 -6.73 22.63 15.08
C SER A 93 -5.31 22.42 14.52
N HIS A 94 -4.84 23.38 13.72
CA HIS A 94 -3.51 23.34 13.13
C HIS A 94 -2.42 23.47 14.19
N PHE A 95 -2.66 24.29 15.21
CA PHE A 95 -1.74 24.51 16.32
C PHE A 95 -1.50 23.23 17.14
N ILE A 96 -2.57 22.53 17.53
CA ILE A 96 -2.49 21.25 18.25
C ILE A 96 -1.69 20.21 17.45
N LYS A 97 -1.91 20.16 16.14
CA LYS A 97 -1.29 19.17 15.25
C LYS A 97 0.19 19.47 14.97
N GLN A 98 0.55 20.73 14.74
CA GLN A 98 1.90 21.10 14.29
C GLN A 98 2.85 21.46 15.43
N TYR A 99 2.33 21.92 16.57
CA TYR A 99 3.13 22.39 17.69
C TYR A 99 2.72 21.67 19.00
N PRO A 100 2.71 20.32 19.05
CA PRO A 100 2.32 19.61 20.26
C PRO A 100 3.30 19.90 21.41
N TYR A 101 2.76 20.09 22.62
CA TYR A 101 3.52 20.39 23.84
C TYR A 101 4.32 21.71 23.80
N SER A 102 3.96 22.63 22.90
CA SER A 102 4.66 23.92 22.72
C SER A 102 4.27 25.00 23.73
N LEU A 103 3.16 24.82 24.46
CA LEU A 103 2.65 25.77 25.45
C LEU A 103 2.74 25.19 26.86
N GLU A 104 3.06 26.05 27.82
CA GLU A 104 2.94 25.73 29.23
C GLU A 104 1.46 25.70 29.66
N LEU A 105 1.16 24.96 30.74
CA LEU A 105 -0.20 24.81 31.24
C LEU A 105 -0.87 26.15 31.56
N ASP A 106 -0.13 27.13 32.08
CA ASP A 106 -0.67 28.46 32.38
C ASP A 106 -1.15 29.20 31.12
N GLN A 107 -0.43 29.05 30.01
CA GLN A 107 -0.83 29.60 28.71
C GLN A 107 -2.05 28.86 28.17
N GLN A 108 -2.08 27.53 28.25
CA GLN A 108 -3.24 26.73 27.85
C GLN A 108 -4.51 27.12 28.64
N LEU A 109 -4.40 27.26 29.96
CA LEU A 109 -5.51 27.68 30.83
C LEU A 109 -5.98 29.11 30.51
N LYS A 110 -5.05 30.03 30.19
CA LYS A 110 -5.39 31.41 29.79
C LYS A 110 -6.15 31.45 28.46
N ILE A 111 -5.81 30.59 27.52
CA ILE A 111 -6.53 30.43 26.23
C ILE A 111 -7.92 29.83 26.49
N ILE A 112 -8.01 28.75 27.27
CA ILE A 112 -9.28 28.11 27.66
C ILE A 112 -10.23 29.11 28.32
N GLN A 113 -9.70 29.97 29.20
CA GLN A 113 -10.48 31.00 29.87
C GLN A 113 -11.07 32.03 28.88
N GLN A 114 -10.25 32.54 27.95
CA GLN A 114 -10.69 33.50 26.93
C GLN A 114 -11.72 32.89 25.96
N ILE A 115 -11.57 31.61 25.59
CA ILE A 115 -12.59 30.89 24.79
C ILE A 115 -13.91 30.80 25.57
N CYS A 116 -13.86 30.42 26.86
CA CYS A 116 -15.04 30.38 27.70
C CYS A 116 -15.72 31.76 27.83
N GLU A 117 -14.95 32.84 28.01
CA GLU A 117 -15.46 34.22 28.08
C GLU A 117 -16.22 34.62 26.81
N ALA A 118 -15.67 34.28 25.64
CA ALA A 118 -16.35 34.51 24.36
C ALA A 118 -17.70 33.77 24.28
N ILE A 119 -17.76 32.49 24.66
CA ILE A 119 -19.02 31.72 24.62
C ILE A 119 -20.04 32.23 25.64
N VAL A 120 -19.59 32.68 26.81
CA VAL A 120 -20.46 33.33 27.79
C VAL A 120 -21.09 34.60 27.19
N ALA A 121 -20.29 35.45 26.54
CA ALA A 121 -20.80 36.65 25.88
C ALA A 121 -21.83 36.34 24.79
N LEU A 122 -21.65 35.25 24.04
CA LEU A 122 -22.65 34.76 23.08
C LEU A 122 -23.93 34.29 23.78
N ASN A 123 -23.80 33.43 24.79
CA ASN A 123 -24.94 32.84 25.50
C ASN A 123 -25.75 33.90 26.27
N ASP A 124 -25.11 34.93 26.84
CA ASP A 124 -25.80 36.06 27.51
C ASP A 124 -26.65 36.90 26.53
N ASN A 125 -26.30 36.87 25.23
CA ASN A 125 -27.09 37.47 24.15
C ASN A 125 -28.07 36.45 23.52
N GLU A 126 -28.37 35.36 24.22
CA GLU A 126 -29.26 34.27 23.78
C GLU A 126 -28.79 33.55 22.50
N ILE A 127 -27.50 33.66 22.19
CA ILE A 127 -26.89 32.98 21.05
C ILE A 127 -26.27 31.66 21.50
N ILE A 128 -26.68 30.59 20.85
CA ILE A 128 -26.05 29.27 20.95
C ILE A 128 -25.21 29.11 19.70
N HIS A 129 -23.93 28.76 19.85
CA HIS A 129 -22.97 28.73 18.75
C HIS A 129 -23.15 27.51 17.84
N ARG A 130 -23.44 26.32 18.38
CA ARG A 130 -23.85 25.10 17.62
C ARG A 130 -22.79 24.38 16.78
N ASP A 131 -21.64 25.01 16.50
CA ASP A 131 -20.57 24.49 15.65
C ASP A 131 -19.19 24.80 16.21
N LEU A 132 -19.03 24.66 17.53
CA LEU A 132 -17.74 24.87 18.17
C LEU A 132 -16.78 23.75 17.81
N LYS A 133 -15.66 24.11 17.19
CA LYS A 133 -14.55 23.21 16.85
C LYS A 133 -13.23 23.97 16.78
N PRO A 134 -12.08 23.30 16.91
CA PRO A 134 -10.77 23.95 16.90
C PRO A 134 -10.46 24.70 15.59
N ASP A 135 -11.06 24.32 14.46
CA ASP A 135 -10.86 25.02 13.17
C ASP A 135 -11.50 26.42 13.13
N ASN A 136 -12.52 26.67 13.97
CA ASN A 136 -13.23 27.95 14.03
C ASN A 136 -12.62 28.92 15.05
N ILE A 137 -11.49 28.56 15.68
CA ILE A 137 -10.78 29.35 16.67
C ILE A 137 -9.37 29.65 16.14
N ILE A 138 -9.05 30.92 15.94
CA ILE A 138 -7.70 31.36 15.54
C ILE A 138 -6.96 31.86 16.77
N LEU A 139 -5.71 31.42 16.94
CA LEU A 139 -4.77 32.00 17.89
C LEU A 139 -3.98 33.09 17.18
N THR A 140 -4.06 34.32 17.70
CA THR A 140 -3.44 35.52 17.10
C THR A 140 -2.53 36.25 18.09
N GLY A 141 -1.53 36.95 17.55
CA GLY A 141 -0.51 37.68 18.31
C GLY A 141 0.47 36.78 19.07
N GLU A 142 1.49 37.40 19.66
CA GLU A 142 2.57 36.71 20.38
C GLU A 142 2.08 35.96 21.64
N ASN A 143 0.95 36.37 22.21
CA ASN A 143 0.34 35.78 23.39
C ASN A 143 -0.72 34.71 23.08
N TYR A 144 -0.89 34.32 21.80
CA TYR A 144 -1.87 33.33 21.35
C TYR A 144 -3.30 33.63 21.81
N SER A 145 -3.76 34.88 21.69
CA SER A 145 -5.13 35.22 22.07
C SER A 145 -6.13 34.54 21.12
N PRO A 146 -7.13 33.80 21.61
CA PRO A 146 -8.08 33.09 20.77
C PRO A 146 -9.15 34.03 20.23
N LYS A 147 -9.55 33.84 18.97
CA LYS A 147 -10.63 34.58 18.31
C LYS A 147 -11.55 33.64 17.56
N ILE A 148 -12.84 33.69 17.88
CA ILE A 148 -13.88 32.83 17.30
C ILE A 148 -14.40 33.46 16.01
N LEU A 149 -14.35 32.72 14.90
CA LEU A 149 -14.63 33.24 13.55
C LEU A 149 -16.08 33.02 13.06
N ASP A 150 -16.69 31.87 13.33
CA ASP A 150 -17.99 31.50 12.77
C ASP A 150 -18.96 31.26 13.92
N LEU A 151 -20.02 32.07 14.06
CA LEU A 151 -20.98 31.93 15.15
C LEU A 151 -21.94 30.73 15.00
N GLY A 152 -21.88 29.97 13.90
CA GLY A 152 -22.65 28.73 13.66
C GLY A 152 -24.18 28.89 13.62
N ILE A 153 -24.67 30.13 13.52
CA ILE A 153 -26.09 30.52 13.59
C ILE A 153 -26.87 30.09 12.33
N ALA A 154 -26.19 29.83 11.21
CA ALA A 154 -26.78 29.54 9.91
C ALA A 154 -27.01 28.05 9.59
N LYS A 155 -26.60 27.10 10.45
CA LYS A 155 -26.65 25.66 10.16
C LYS A 155 -28.04 25.03 10.36
N SER A 156 -28.44 24.08 9.50
CA SER A 156 -29.74 23.38 9.54
C SER A 156 -29.57 21.90 9.92
N ILE A 157 -30.02 21.52 11.11
CA ILE A 157 -29.75 20.18 11.71
C ILE A 157 -30.42 19.03 10.94
N ASN A 158 -31.63 19.23 10.41
CA ASN A 158 -32.43 18.12 9.84
C ASN A 158 -32.07 17.72 8.40
N LYS A 159 -31.28 18.52 7.66
CA LYS A 159 -30.98 18.25 6.24
C LYS A 159 -29.57 17.73 5.99
N GLU A 160 -28.61 18.01 6.87
CA GLU A 160 -27.27 17.42 6.78
C GLU A 160 -27.32 15.91 7.10
N LEU A 161 -28.21 15.47 8.00
CA LEU A 161 -28.41 14.04 8.31
C LEU A 161 -29.01 13.23 7.15
N THR A 162 -29.78 13.85 6.24
CA THR A 162 -30.45 13.16 5.12
C THR A 162 -29.65 13.18 3.81
N THR A 163 -28.65 14.06 3.67
CA THR A 163 -27.70 14.08 2.54
C THR A 163 -26.46 13.19 2.73
N LEU A 164 -26.37 12.44 3.83
CA LEU A 164 -25.20 11.63 4.22
C LEU A 164 -24.93 10.37 3.40
N THR A 165 -25.75 10.06 2.39
CA THR A 165 -25.60 8.82 1.60
C THR A 165 -24.92 8.99 0.24
N LYS A 166 -24.49 10.20 -0.14
CA LYS A 166 -23.84 10.42 -1.46
C LYS A 166 -22.79 11.53 -1.44
N SER A 167 -21.61 11.26 -0.87
CA SER A 167 -20.31 11.85 -1.27
C SER A 167 -19.22 11.50 -0.24
N ASP A 168 -18.16 10.84 -0.67
CA ASP A 168 -17.00 10.43 0.15
C ASP A 168 -16.04 11.59 0.52
N GLU A 169 -16.48 12.85 0.42
CA GLU A 169 -15.67 14.01 0.76
C GLU A 169 -16.50 15.02 1.55
N VAL A 170 -16.46 14.92 2.89
CA VAL A 170 -16.26 16.00 3.88
C VAL A 170 -16.24 15.32 5.27
N VAL A 171 -15.05 15.12 5.82
CA VAL A 171 -14.82 14.62 7.19
C VAL A 171 -14.54 15.82 8.08
N GLY A 172 -15.30 16.04 9.17
CA GLY A 172 -14.85 16.99 10.22
C GLY A 172 -15.87 17.65 11.16
N THR A 173 -17.19 17.65 10.89
CA THR A 173 -18.12 18.45 11.73
C THR A 173 -18.75 17.68 12.90
N ALA A 174 -19.09 16.40 12.71
CA ALA A 174 -19.83 15.61 13.71
C ALA A 174 -19.06 15.35 15.02
N ALA A 175 -17.72 15.39 14.99
CA ALA A 175 -16.86 14.96 16.09
C ALA A 175 -16.87 15.85 17.35
N TYR A 176 -17.54 17.00 17.29
CA TYR A 176 -17.68 17.95 18.41
C TYR A 176 -19.14 18.17 18.82
N MET A 177 -20.10 17.48 18.19
CA MET A 177 -21.52 17.63 18.53
C MET A 177 -21.85 17.02 19.89
N SER A 178 -22.81 17.60 20.60
CA SER A 178 -23.39 16.97 21.78
C SER A 178 -24.40 15.87 21.41
N PRO A 179 -24.67 14.90 22.32
CA PRO A 179 -25.65 13.85 22.07
C PRO A 179 -27.04 14.39 21.70
N GLU A 180 -27.50 15.46 22.34
CA GLU A 180 -28.79 16.05 22.01
C GLU A 180 -28.79 16.77 20.64
N GLN A 181 -27.64 17.33 20.21
CA GLN A 181 -27.49 17.92 18.87
C GLN A 181 -27.62 16.87 17.76
N VAL A 182 -27.12 15.65 17.99
CA VAL A 182 -27.30 14.52 17.06
C VAL A 182 -28.80 14.20 16.86
N HIS A 183 -29.62 14.40 17.89
CA HIS A 183 -31.06 14.16 17.85
C HIS A 183 -31.90 15.40 17.48
N GLY A 184 -31.26 16.46 16.96
CA GLY A 184 -31.98 17.67 16.50
C GLY A 184 -32.29 18.69 17.59
N LYS A 185 -31.90 18.45 18.85
CA LYS A 185 -32.14 19.36 19.99
C LYS A 185 -30.89 20.19 20.29
N VAL A 186 -31.05 21.48 20.55
CA VAL A 186 -29.93 22.40 20.81
C VAL A 186 -30.27 23.30 21.98
N SER A 187 -29.32 23.46 22.89
CA SER A 187 -29.39 24.42 24.00
C SER A 187 -28.03 25.03 24.27
N GLN A 188 -27.93 26.04 25.16
CA GLN A 188 -26.64 26.54 25.65
C GLN A 188 -25.79 25.42 26.29
N ASN A 189 -26.42 24.37 26.81
CA ASN A 189 -25.75 23.20 27.37
C ASN A 189 -25.02 22.36 26.30
N SER A 190 -25.38 22.51 25.03
CA SER A 190 -24.72 21.85 23.89
C SER A 190 -23.36 22.47 23.58
N ASP A 191 -23.23 23.79 23.70
CA ASP A 191 -21.94 24.49 23.57
C ASP A 191 -20.96 24.06 24.68
N VAL A 192 -21.46 23.79 25.89
CA VAL A 192 -20.65 23.29 27.02
C VAL A 192 -19.98 21.96 26.70
N PHE A 193 -20.72 21.03 26.07
CA PHE A 193 -20.17 19.73 25.68
C PHE A 193 -19.10 19.90 24.58
N SER A 194 -19.38 20.75 23.60
CA SER A 194 -18.44 21.05 22.51
C SER A 194 -17.14 21.66 23.03
N LEU A 195 -17.23 22.63 23.96
CA LEU A 195 -16.07 23.21 24.65
C LEU A 195 -15.27 22.15 25.40
N ALA A 196 -15.95 21.23 26.08
CA ALA A 196 -15.26 20.18 26.84
C ALA A 196 -14.45 19.24 25.93
N ILE A 197 -14.95 18.90 24.75
CA ILE A 197 -14.20 18.12 23.75
C ILE A 197 -12.96 18.90 23.28
N ILE A 198 -13.12 20.18 22.93
CA ILE A 198 -12.02 21.04 22.48
C ILE A 198 -10.93 21.14 23.56
N PHE A 199 -11.33 21.36 24.81
CA PHE A 199 -10.39 21.50 25.92
C PHE A 199 -9.71 20.17 26.26
N TYR A 200 -10.44 19.05 26.21
CA TYR A 200 -9.86 17.72 26.37
C TYR A 200 -8.79 17.46 25.31
N GLN A 201 -9.12 17.70 24.04
CA GLN A 201 -8.20 17.55 22.92
C GLN A 201 -6.96 18.45 23.06
N PHE A 202 -7.17 19.72 23.40
CA PHE A 202 -6.10 20.72 23.52
C PHE A 202 -5.15 20.43 24.68
N LEU A 203 -5.68 20.05 25.84
CA LEU A 203 -4.86 19.74 27.02
C LEU A 203 -4.16 18.38 26.90
N ALA A 204 -4.74 17.43 26.17
CA ALA A 204 -4.14 16.13 25.89
C ALA A 204 -3.23 16.12 24.64
N TRP A 205 -3.15 17.23 23.91
CA TRP A 205 -2.43 17.35 22.63
C TRP A 205 -2.81 16.27 21.60
N GLN A 206 -4.10 15.94 21.52
CA GLN A 206 -4.61 14.92 20.59
C GLN A 206 -4.81 15.50 19.19
N GLU A 207 -4.26 14.84 18.17
CA GLU A 207 -4.37 15.28 16.77
C GLU A 207 -5.83 15.37 16.28
N HIS A 208 -6.72 14.53 16.82
CA HIS A 208 -8.14 14.49 16.48
C HIS A 208 -9.01 14.60 17.74
N SER A 209 -10.30 14.89 17.57
CA SER A 209 -11.28 14.81 18.66
C SER A 209 -11.17 13.45 19.37
N PRO A 210 -11.28 13.40 20.72
CA PRO A 210 -11.25 12.15 21.48
C PRO A 210 -12.33 11.14 21.08
N PHE A 211 -13.41 11.58 20.41
CA PHE A 211 -14.48 10.71 19.91
C PHE A 211 -14.31 10.30 18.44
N TYR A 212 -13.30 10.79 17.74
CA TYR A 212 -13.09 10.48 16.32
C TYR A 212 -12.85 8.98 16.11
N ALA A 213 -13.58 8.38 15.16
CA ALA A 213 -13.56 6.94 14.89
C ALA A 213 -13.44 6.57 13.40
N GLY A 214 -12.80 7.42 12.59
CA GLY A 214 -12.58 7.15 11.16
C GLY A 214 -13.81 7.41 10.27
N SER A 215 -15.02 7.08 10.72
CA SER A 215 -16.29 7.38 10.02
C SER A 215 -17.21 8.28 10.85
N GLN A 216 -18.11 9.01 10.19
CA GLN A 216 -19.09 9.87 10.89
C GLN A 216 -20.04 9.03 11.77
N VAL A 217 -20.49 7.88 11.29
CA VAL A 217 -21.38 6.98 12.05
C VAL A 217 -20.69 6.48 13.31
N ALA A 218 -19.46 5.93 13.19
CA ALA A 218 -18.72 5.44 14.36
C ALA A 218 -18.37 6.57 15.34
N THR A 219 -18.11 7.77 14.83
CA THR A 219 -17.85 8.96 15.66
C THR A 219 -19.10 9.37 16.42
N ILE A 220 -20.27 9.36 15.77
CA ILE A 220 -21.58 9.64 16.41
C ILE A 220 -21.90 8.57 17.47
N THR A 221 -21.68 7.29 17.16
CA THR A 221 -21.86 6.19 18.13
C THR A 221 -21.01 6.44 19.37
N ARG A 222 -19.73 6.81 19.22
CA ARG A 222 -18.86 7.17 20.35
C ARG A 222 -19.35 8.41 21.11
N ILE A 223 -19.87 9.42 20.42
CA ILE A 223 -20.46 10.60 21.07
C ILE A 223 -21.66 10.22 21.93
N ILE A 224 -22.50 9.29 21.48
CA ILE A 224 -23.70 8.85 22.21
C ILE A 224 -23.32 7.91 23.37
N GLU A 225 -22.46 6.94 23.11
CA GLU A 225 -22.28 5.76 23.98
C GLU A 225 -20.99 5.79 24.81
N GLN A 226 -19.89 6.33 24.27
CA GLN A 226 -18.57 6.20 24.89
C GLN A 226 -18.35 7.25 25.98
N GLN A 227 -17.95 6.81 27.17
CA GLN A 227 -17.40 7.67 28.21
C GLN A 227 -15.87 7.78 28.04
N LEU A 228 -15.34 9.01 28.09
CA LEU A 228 -13.90 9.23 27.99
C LEU A 228 -13.21 8.98 29.35
N PRO A 229 -11.98 8.45 29.35
CA PRO A 229 -11.20 8.34 30.57
C PRO A 229 -10.86 9.73 31.15
N PRO A 230 -10.64 9.85 32.46
CA PRO A 230 -10.17 11.08 33.09
C PRO A 230 -8.93 11.65 32.39
N LEU A 231 -8.89 12.96 32.17
CA LEU A 231 -7.80 13.62 31.42
C LEU A 231 -6.43 13.42 32.08
N VAL A 232 -6.39 13.24 33.40
CA VAL A 232 -5.14 12.98 34.15
C VAL A 232 -4.48 11.66 33.78
N GLU A 233 -5.26 10.65 33.38
CA GLU A 233 -4.73 9.35 32.94
C GLU A 233 -4.08 9.46 31.56
N ILE A 234 -4.61 10.34 30.71
CA ILE A 234 -4.09 10.55 29.35
C ILE A 234 -2.90 11.52 29.33
N SER A 235 -2.95 12.59 30.13
CA SER A 235 -1.90 13.62 30.14
C SER A 235 -0.69 13.28 31.03
N SER A 236 -0.80 12.28 31.90
CA SER A 236 0.28 11.87 32.83
C SER A 236 0.85 13.03 33.67
N SER A 237 0.05 14.08 33.92
CA SER A 237 0.45 15.28 34.66
C SER A 237 0.08 15.18 36.14
N GLY A 238 1.06 15.36 37.02
CA GLY A 238 0.87 15.45 38.47
C GLY A 238 0.28 16.77 38.96
N ASP A 239 0.13 17.77 38.07
CA ASP A 239 -0.29 19.12 38.45
C ASP A 239 -1.72 19.13 39.04
N PRO A 240 -1.93 19.66 40.26
CA PRO A 240 -3.25 19.78 40.88
C PRO A 240 -4.29 20.53 40.02
N ARG A 241 -3.84 21.48 39.19
CA ARG A 241 -4.70 22.24 38.25
C ARG A 241 -5.20 21.33 37.12
N MET A 242 -4.39 20.37 36.67
CA MET A 242 -4.83 19.36 35.70
C MET A 242 -5.86 18.39 36.29
N LYS A 243 -5.68 17.99 37.56
CA LYS A 243 -6.69 17.19 38.28
C LYS A 243 -8.02 17.93 38.41
N HIS A 244 -7.96 19.22 38.71
CA HIS A 244 -9.16 20.07 38.77
C HIS A 244 -9.83 20.21 37.41
N MET A 245 -9.07 20.46 36.34
CA MET A 245 -9.60 20.54 34.98
C MET A 245 -10.23 19.22 34.53
N SER A 246 -9.61 18.08 34.84
CA SER A 246 -10.16 16.75 34.55
C SER A 246 -11.57 16.57 35.13
N ARG A 247 -11.79 16.98 36.39
CA ARG A 247 -13.13 16.92 37.02
C ARG A 247 -14.14 17.84 36.33
N ILE A 248 -13.73 19.04 35.92
CA ILE A 248 -14.61 19.97 35.18
C ILE A 248 -15.05 19.34 33.86
N LEU A 249 -14.11 18.78 33.10
CA LEU A 249 -14.39 18.17 31.80
C LEU A 249 -15.27 16.92 31.93
N GLU A 250 -15.08 16.10 32.96
CA GLU A 250 -15.92 14.94 33.25
C GLU A 250 -17.40 15.32 33.48
N HIS A 251 -17.66 16.38 34.25
CA HIS A 251 -19.02 16.92 34.41
C HIS A 251 -19.55 17.58 33.14
N ALA A 252 -18.68 18.17 32.31
CA ALA A 252 -19.09 18.82 31.07
C ALA A 252 -19.30 17.84 29.90
N LEU A 253 -18.76 16.61 29.99
CA LEU A 253 -18.89 15.54 28.99
C LEU A 253 -20.00 14.52 29.33
N GLN A 254 -20.84 14.82 30.33
CA GLN A 254 -22.02 13.99 30.65
C GLN A 254 -22.97 13.92 29.45
N LYS A 255 -23.39 12.70 29.09
CA LYS A 255 -24.25 12.47 27.93
C LYS A 255 -25.65 13.03 28.13
N ASN A 256 -26.20 12.84 29.33
CA ASN A 256 -27.45 13.46 29.74
C ASN A 256 -27.23 14.94 30.08
N SER A 257 -27.81 15.84 29.27
CA SER A 257 -27.73 17.29 29.48
C SER A 257 -28.18 17.78 30.86
N ALA A 258 -29.09 17.05 31.54
CA ALA A 258 -29.54 17.39 32.89
C ALA A 258 -28.45 17.16 33.97
N LEU A 259 -27.55 16.20 33.74
CA LEU A 259 -26.42 15.88 34.62
C LEU A 259 -25.15 16.65 34.24
N ARG A 260 -25.15 17.28 33.06
CA ARG A 260 -24.03 18.07 32.54
C ARG A 260 -23.92 19.40 33.26
N LEU A 261 -22.70 19.94 33.32
CA LEU A 261 -22.46 21.30 33.77
C LEU A 261 -23.40 22.30 33.08
N LYS A 262 -24.18 23.06 33.87
CA LYS A 262 -25.37 23.77 33.38
C LYS A 262 -25.12 24.80 32.27
N SER A 263 -23.98 25.50 32.28
CA SER A 263 -23.69 26.57 31.31
C SER A 263 -22.18 26.86 31.17
N ALA A 264 -21.80 27.53 30.08
CA ALA A 264 -20.43 27.99 29.85
C ALA A 264 -19.95 28.96 30.95
N ARG A 265 -20.88 29.74 31.53
CA ARG A 265 -20.60 30.64 32.66
C ARG A 265 -20.19 29.88 33.91
N ARG A 266 -20.83 28.73 34.18
CA ARG A 266 -20.45 27.85 35.30
C ARG A 266 -19.09 27.19 35.02
N MET A 267 -18.83 26.78 33.78
CA MET A 267 -17.51 26.28 33.36
C MET A 267 -16.41 27.31 33.61
N LEU A 268 -16.59 28.55 33.14
CA LEU A 268 -15.65 29.64 33.35
C LEU A 268 -15.35 29.89 34.84
N ARG A 269 -16.38 29.91 35.69
CA ARG A 269 -16.19 30.05 37.15
C ARG A 269 -15.37 28.90 37.71
N SER A 270 -15.68 27.65 37.36
CA SER A 270 -14.95 26.47 37.82
C SER A 270 -13.47 26.50 37.38
N VAL A 271 -13.18 26.96 36.16
CA VAL A 271 -11.81 27.12 35.66
C VAL A 271 -11.07 28.21 36.44
N ARG A 272 -11.71 29.34 36.74
CA ARG A 272 -11.10 30.45 37.50
C ARG A 272 -10.87 30.12 38.99
N VAL A 273 -11.77 29.37 39.64
CA VAL A 273 -11.64 29.01 41.07
C VAL A 273 -10.42 28.13 41.35
N GLY A 274 -9.95 27.34 40.38
CA GLY A 274 -8.70 26.57 40.50
C GLY A 274 -7.43 27.43 40.67
N LYS A 275 -7.48 28.73 40.34
CA LYS A 275 -6.40 29.69 40.63
C LYS A 275 -6.50 30.29 42.05
N SER A 276 -7.71 30.49 42.57
CA SER A 276 -7.92 31.16 43.86
C SER A 276 -7.89 30.22 45.06
N SER A 277 -8.25 28.94 44.90
CA SER A 277 -8.32 27.96 46.00
C SER A 277 -6.97 27.42 46.48
N LEU A 278 -5.85 27.86 45.89
CA LEU A 278 -4.50 27.47 46.31
C LEU A 278 -3.83 28.52 47.20
N TRP A 279 -4.27 29.78 47.16
CA TRP A 279 -3.83 30.80 48.12
C TRP A 279 -4.28 30.48 49.57
N SER A 280 -5.36 29.72 49.74
CA SER A 280 -5.80 29.21 51.05
C SER A 280 -5.00 27.98 51.54
N TYR A 281 -4.20 27.34 50.69
CA TYR A 281 -3.34 26.22 51.09
C TYR A 281 -1.98 26.69 51.66
N VAL A 282 -1.53 27.88 51.24
CA VAL A 282 -0.27 28.52 51.69
C VAL A 282 -0.41 29.14 53.10
N LEU A 283 -1.63 29.47 53.54
CA LEU A 283 -1.92 30.15 54.82
C LEU A 283 -2.27 29.20 55.99
N ARG A 284 -1.61 28.04 56.12
CA ARG A 284 -1.71 27.23 57.36
C ARG A 284 -0.62 27.63 58.36
N PRO A 285 -0.96 27.94 59.63
CA PRO A 285 -0.01 28.46 60.63
C PRO A 285 1.15 27.50 60.99
N LYS A 286 1.08 26.22 60.59
CA LYS A 286 2.18 25.26 60.76
C LYS A 286 3.33 25.45 59.76
N VAL A 287 3.07 25.91 58.54
CA VAL A 287 4.10 26.12 57.50
C VAL A 287 4.82 27.46 57.72
N ILE A 288 4.11 28.46 58.24
CA ILE A 288 4.65 29.78 58.59
C ILE A 288 5.68 29.68 59.74
N LYS A 289 5.45 28.81 60.74
CA LYS A 289 6.44 28.55 61.82
C LYS A 289 7.73 27.91 61.32
N SER A 290 7.65 27.01 60.35
CA SER A 290 8.83 26.34 59.78
C SER A 290 9.65 27.27 58.86
N LEU A 291 8.98 28.15 58.11
CA LEU A 291 9.65 29.14 57.25
C LEU A 291 10.27 30.29 58.04
N LEU A 292 9.69 30.69 59.18
CA LEU A 292 10.25 31.73 60.07
C LEU A 292 11.56 31.28 60.74
N ILE A 293 11.69 30.01 61.10
CA ILE A 293 12.92 29.47 61.72
C ILE A 293 14.08 29.43 60.72
N VAL A 294 13.80 29.09 59.46
CA VAL A 294 14.81 29.07 58.39
C VAL A 294 15.20 30.48 57.93
N ALA A 295 14.24 31.42 57.92
CA ALA A 295 14.51 32.82 57.62
C ALA A 295 15.33 33.52 58.72
N LEU A 296 15.13 33.18 60.00
CA LEU A 296 15.88 33.74 61.12
C LEU A 296 17.35 33.30 61.12
N CYS A 297 17.65 32.08 60.64
CA CYS A 297 19.02 31.58 60.52
C CYS A 297 19.78 32.18 59.32
N MET A 298 19.10 32.57 58.24
CA MET A 298 19.76 33.19 57.07
C MET A 298 19.97 34.70 57.22
N LEU A 299 19.24 35.38 58.11
CA LEU A 299 19.36 36.83 58.38
C LEU A 299 20.59 37.23 59.21
N LEU A 300 21.36 36.27 59.75
CA LEU A 300 22.54 36.55 60.59
C LEU A 300 23.89 36.48 59.84
N SER A 301 23.90 36.31 58.52
CA SER A 301 25.17 36.22 57.77
C SER A 301 25.14 36.95 56.43
N LEU A 302 25.06 38.28 56.48
CA LEU A 302 25.51 39.12 55.36
C LEU A 302 26.15 40.41 55.88
N PRO A 303 27.32 40.77 55.34
CA PRO A 303 27.61 42.14 55.02
C PRO A 303 27.58 42.36 53.50
N PHE A 304 26.84 43.41 53.17
CA PHE A 304 26.85 44.28 52.00
C PHE A 304 28.14 44.33 51.16
N THR A 305 28.01 44.36 49.82
CA THR A 305 28.52 45.45 48.96
C THR A 305 28.14 45.28 47.48
N LEU A 306 27.97 46.43 46.82
CA LEU A 306 27.68 46.63 45.40
C LEU A 306 28.80 46.12 44.48
N GLN A 307 28.44 45.57 43.32
CA GLN A 307 29.13 45.86 42.04
C GLN A 307 28.38 45.28 40.83
N THR A 308 27.83 46.17 40.01
CA THR A 308 27.51 45.91 38.60
C THR A 308 28.81 45.73 37.84
N THR A 309 29.04 44.58 37.18
CA THR A 309 29.92 44.33 35.99
C THR A 309 30.17 42.84 35.65
N ASN A 310 29.24 41.89 35.90
CA ASN A 310 29.47 40.47 35.57
C ASN A 310 28.50 39.79 34.57
N ASP A 311 27.35 40.39 34.21
CA ASP A 311 26.31 39.69 33.42
C ASP A 311 26.68 39.37 31.95
N ILE A 312 27.75 39.95 31.39
CA ILE A 312 28.17 39.67 30.00
C ILE A 312 29.05 38.40 29.90
N LYS A 313 29.64 37.93 31.00
CA LYS A 313 30.51 36.75 30.99
C LYS A 313 29.73 35.43 31.04
N ASP A 314 28.65 35.35 31.82
CA ASP A 314 27.87 34.11 32.01
C ASP A 314 27.11 33.66 30.76
N THR A 315 26.59 34.59 29.95
CA THR A 315 25.80 34.27 28.75
C THR A 315 26.66 33.69 27.61
N SER A 316 27.92 34.12 27.49
CA SER A 316 28.88 33.59 26.52
C SER A 316 29.29 32.14 26.85
N ASP A 317 29.43 31.82 28.14
CA ASP A 317 29.79 30.49 28.60
C ASP A 317 28.65 29.49 28.36
N GLU A 318 27.39 29.90 28.58
CA GLU A 318 26.22 29.06 28.28
C GLU A 318 26.07 28.73 26.78
N ILE A 319 26.24 29.71 25.89
CA ILE A 319 26.18 29.48 24.44
C ILE A 319 27.31 28.56 24.00
N THR A 320 28.52 28.75 24.52
CA THR A 320 29.70 27.92 24.20
C THR A 320 29.51 26.48 24.65
N VAL A 321 29.01 26.28 25.88
CA VAL A 321 28.70 24.94 26.41
C VAL A 321 27.61 24.29 25.56
N ALA A 322 26.52 24.98 25.27
CA ALA A 322 25.43 24.44 24.46
C ALA A 322 25.88 24.11 23.02
N MET A 323 26.76 24.93 22.42
CA MET A 323 27.33 24.64 21.11
C MET A 323 28.26 23.42 21.11
N SER A 324 29.08 23.23 22.15
CA SER A 324 29.91 22.02 22.25
C SER A 324 29.04 20.76 22.36
N GLN A 325 27.92 20.85 23.08
CA GLN A 325 26.94 19.77 23.19
C GLN A 325 26.28 19.47 21.84
N ILE A 326 25.87 20.50 21.08
CA ILE A 326 25.33 20.32 19.72
C ILE A 326 26.32 19.57 18.83
N VAL A 327 27.59 19.98 18.81
CA VAL A 327 28.62 19.32 17.99
C VAL A 327 28.79 17.86 18.41
N ARG A 328 28.81 17.58 19.72
CA ARG A 328 28.89 16.22 20.27
C ARG A 328 27.69 15.36 19.84
N PHE A 329 26.47 15.88 19.99
CA PHE A 329 25.24 15.14 19.66
C PHE A 329 25.01 14.98 18.16
N LEU A 330 25.51 15.90 17.34
CA LEU A 330 25.58 15.71 15.88
C LEU A 330 26.49 14.52 15.53
N GLY A 331 27.63 14.37 16.23
CA GLY A 331 28.53 13.23 16.09
C GLY A 331 27.87 11.89 16.45
N THR A 332 27.02 11.86 17.47
CA THR A 332 26.29 10.66 17.92
C THR A 332 24.90 10.49 17.32
N LYS A 333 24.51 11.35 16.36
CA LYS A 333 23.19 11.37 15.68
C LYS A 333 21.98 11.48 16.62
N GLN A 334 22.15 12.11 17.79
CA GLN A 334 21.07 12.35 18.74
C GLN A 334 20.35 13.66 18.41
N HIS A 335 19.53 13.64 17.35
CA HIS A 335 18.90 14.83 16.78
C HIS A 335 17.97 15.57 17.76
N GLN A 336 17.31 14.87 18.67
CA GLN A 336 16.45 15.50 19.67
C GLN A 336 17.25 16.37 20.66
N GLU A 337 18.42 15.90 21.10
CA GLU A 337 19.31 16.65 21.99
C GLU A 337 19.90 17.87 21.29
N VAL A 338 20.22 17.75 19.99
CA VAL A 338 20.63 18.91 19.17
C VAL A 338 19.56 20.00 19.19
N ILE A 339 18.28 19.63 19.06
CA ILE A 339 17.16 20.59 19.12
C ILE A 339 17.07 21.24 20.51
N VAL A 340 17.18 20.45 21.58
CA VAL A 340 17.15 20.96 22.97
C VAL A 340 18.24 21.99 23.20
N HIS A 341 19.49 21.69 22.83
CA HIS A 341 20.61 22.60 23.03
C HIS A 341 20.57 23.81 22.09
N ALA A 342 20.12 23.64 20.85
CA ALA A 342 19.90 24.78 19.95
C ALA A 342 18.82 25.72 20.47
N ASN A 343 17.74 25.20 21.07
CA ASN A 343 16.71 26.00 21.71
C ASN A 343 17.25 26.76 22.93
N LYS A 344 18.16 26.17 23.71
CA LYS A 344 18.83 26.89 24.82
C LYS A 344 19.60 28.10 24.29
N ILE A 345 20.39 27.93 23.23
CA ILE A 345 21.12 29.04 22.60
C ILE A 345 20.15 30.11 22.10
N LEU A 346 19.09 29.72 21.40
CA LEU A 346 18.12 30.66 20.81
C LEU A 346 17.25 31.39 21.84
N ARG A 347 17.17 30.90 23.09
CA ARG A 347 16.56 31.64 24.21
C ARG A 347 17.45 32.77 24.71
N VAL A 348 18.77 32.55 24.69
CA VAL A 348 19.78 33.52 25.15
C VAL A 348 20.10 34.52 24.03
N ASP A 349 20.36 34.03 22.82
CA ASP A 349 20.57 34.83 21.61
C ASP A 349 19.65 34.36 20.46
N PRO A 350 18.49 35.00 20.28
CA PRO A 350 17.57 34.71 19.18
C PRO A 350 18.10 35.04 17.78
N LYS A 351 19.27 35.67 17.65
CA LYS A 351 19.91 35.98 16.36
C LYS A 351 21.07 35.05 16.02
N PHE A 352 21.33 34.03 16.86
CA PHE A 352 22.45 33.10 16.67
C PHE A 352 22.23 32.13 15.49
N VAL A 353 22.73 32.52 14.31
CA VAL A 353 22.52 31.84 13.01
C VAL A 353 22.86 30.34 13.06
N LYS A 354 23.98 29.95 13.68
CA LYS A 354 24.42 28.55 13.73
C LYS A 354 23.43 27.65 14.47
N ALA A 355 22.72 28.15 15.48
CA ALA A 355 21.73 27.38 16.21
C ALA A 355 20.52 27.06 15.32
N TYR A 356 20.05 28.01 14.50
CA TYR A 356 19.03 27.74 13.48
C TYR A 356 19.51 26.72 12.44
N ILE A 357 20.75 26.83 11.96
CA ILE A 357 21.31 25.86 11.00
C ILE A 357 21.36 24.44 11.59
N HIS A 358 21.85 24.28 12.83
CA HIS A 358 21.94 22.96 13.46
C HIS A 358 20.57 22.39 13.86
N ARG A 359 19.66 23.23 14.34
CA ARG A 359 18.28 22.83 14.67
C ARG A 359 17.51 22.43 13.41
N GLY A 360 17.60 23.24 12.36
CA GLY A 360 17.01 22.94 11.05
C GLY A 360 17.58 21.65 10.46
N PHE A 361 18.89 21.41 10.59
CA PHE A 361 19.51 20.15 10.17
C PHE A 361 18.95 18.96 10.95
N ALA A 362 18.82 19.05 12.28
CA ALA A 362 18.26 17.99 13.11
C ALA A 362 16.80 17.69 12.73
N TYR A 363 15.97 18.72 12.52
CA TYR A 363 14.61 18.55 12.02
C TYR A 363 14.56 17.87 10.65
N ALA A 364 15.47 18.23 9.74
CA ALA A 364 15.54 17.61 8.42
C ALA A 364 15.89 16.11 8.51
N GLN A 365 16.82 15.72 9.39
CA GLN A 365 17.16 14.30 9.62
C GLN A 365 15.99 13.51 10.23
N MET A 366 15.10 14.18 10.97
CA MET A 366 13.87 13.58 11.52
C MET A 366 12.70 13.58 10.52
N GLY A 367 12.91 14.04 9.29
CA GLY A 367 11.87 14.14 8.25
C GLY A 367 10.89 15.31 8.42
N GLN A 368 11.14 16.21 9.37
CA GLN A 368 10.33 17.40 9.65
C GLN A 368 10.75 18.56 8.73
N TYR A 369 10.57 18.35 7.42
CA TYR A 369 11.10 19.22 6.38
C TYR A 369 10.54 20.65 6.39
N ASP A 370 9.28 20.85 6.79
CA ASP A 370 8.69 22.19 6.84
C ASP A 370 9.31 23.05 7.95
N ILE A 371 9.51 22.48 9.13
CA ILE A 371 10.15 23.16 10.27
C ILE A 371 11.62 23.42 9.96
N ALA A 372 12.32 22.42 9.42
CA ALA A 372 13.71 22.57 8.99
C ALA A 372 13.90 23.69 7.96
N LYS A 373 12.97 23.79 7.00
CA LYS A 373 12.99 24.86 5.99
C LYS A 373 12.80 26.24 6.63
N GLN A 374 11.90 26.38 7.60
CA GLN A 374 11.70 27.65 8.32
C GLN A 374 12.97 28.09 9.04
N ASP A 375 13.67 27.17 9.72
CA ASP A 375 14.94 27.45 10.39
C ASP A 375 16.02 27.90 9.40
N PHE A 376 16.10 27.28 8.22
CA PHE A 376 17.04 27.73 7.18
C PHE A 376 16.66 29.09 6.59
N VAL A 377 15.36 29.37 6.39
CA VAL A 377 14.85 30.69 6.00
C VAL A 377 15.26 31.74 7.02
N ARG A 378 15.06 31.46 8.31
CA ARG A 378 15.47 32.38 9.36
C ARG A 378 16.98 32.59 9.40
N ALA A 379 17.78 31.54 9.20
CA ALA A 379 19.23 31.66 9.10
C ALA A 379 19.67 32.55 7.92
N MET A 380 19.00 32.47 6.77
CA MET A 380 19.29 33.34 5.60
C MET A 380 18.84 34.79 5.81
N GLU A 381 17.74 35.03 6.54
CA GLU A 381 17.32 36.40 6.90
C GLU A 381 18.33 37.08 7.83
N LEU A 382 18.90 36.31 8.75
CA LEU A 382 19.88 36.81 9.72
C LEU A 382 21.29 36.93 9.14
N ASP A 383 21.68 36.01 8.24
CA ASP A 383 22.96 36.02 7.53
C ASP A 383 22.77 35.59 6.06
N PRO A 384 22.50 36.54 5.16
CA PRO A 384 22.30 36.27 3.73
C PRO A 384 23.55 35.75 3.00
N GLN A 385 24.73 35.84 3.62
CA GLN A 385 26.00 35.39 3.04
C GLN A 385 26.38 33.97 3.49
N ASN A 386 25.50 33.27 4.22
CA ASN A 386 25.78 31.94 4.76
C ASN A 386 25.54 30.81 3.73
N PRO A 387 26.56 30.21 3.11
CA PRO A 387 26.37 29.16 2.11
C PRO A 387 25.72 27.89 2.68
N SER A 388 25.87 27.63 4.00
CA SER A 388 25.31 26.44 4.63
C SER A 388 23.78 26.48 4.69
N ALA A 389 23.17 27.65 4.90
CA ALA A 389 21.71 27.77 4.97
C ALA A 389 21.06 27.46 3.60
N TYR A 390 21.59 28.01 2.51
CA TYR A 390 21.16 27.70 1.14
C TYR A 390 21.38 26.23 0.80
N SER A 391 22.57 25.68 1.08
CA SER A 391 22.87 24.28 0.79
C SER A 391 21.97 23.30 1.57
N ASN A 392 21.62 23.60 2.82
CA ASN A 392 20.74 22.74 3.60
C ASN A 392 19.27 22.84 3.15
N ARG A 393 18.82 24.05 2.76
CA ARG A 393 17.48 24.21 2.13
C ARG A 393 17.40 23.50 0.78
N ALA A 394 18.46 23.57 -0.02
CA ALA A 394 18.58 22.83 -1.27
C ALA A 394 18.42 21.32 -1.08
N ALA A 395 19.02 20.76 -0.02
CA ALA A 395 18.87 19.35 0.31
C ALA A 395 17.41 18.98 0.64
N ILE A 396 16.66 19.85 1.33
CA ILE A 396 15.21 19.63 1.55
C ILE A 396 14.44 19.65 0.24
N TYR A 397 14.72 20.61 -0.65
CA TYR A 397 14.08 20.66 -1.96
C TYR A 397 14.35 19.39 -2.77
N ALA A 398 15.58 18.86 -2.71
CA ALA A 398 15.95 17.61 -3.34
C ALA A 398 15.12 16.42 -2.80
N GLU A 399 14.98 16.28 -1.48
CA GLU A 399 14.17 15.21 -0.87
C GLU A 399 12.67 15.32 -1.22
N ARG A 400 12.19 16.51 -1.58
CA ARG A 400 10.83 16.75 -2.08
C ARG A 400 10.67 16.67 -3.61
N ASN A 401 11.69 16.17 -4.31
CA ASN A 401 11.73 16.11 -5.78
C ASN A 401 11.60 17.48 -6.49
N GLN A 402 11.93 18.58 -5.80
CA GLN A 402 11.93 19.94 -6.34
C GLN A 402 13.31 20.28 -6.87
N TYR A 403 13.74 19.57 -7.92
CA TYR A 403 15.11 19.57 -8.43
C TYR A 403 15.60 20.95 -8.89
N ASP A 404 14.74 21.74 -9.54
CA ASP A 404 15.11 23.08 -10.04
C ASP A 404 15.41 24.07 -8.91
N LEU A 405 14.61 24.02 -7.83
CA LEU A 405 14.82 24.86 -6.66
C LEU A 405 16.07 24.44 -5.90
N ALA A 406 16.30 23.13 -5.75
CA ALA A 406 17.51 22.60 -5.14
C ALA A 406 18.77 23.05 -5.90
N LYS A 407 18.75 22.95 -7.24
CA LYS A 407 19.86 23.37 -8.09
C LYS A 407 20.17 24.86 -7.91
N LYS A 408 19.15 25.73 -7.96
CA LYS A 408 19.32 27.18 -7.75
C LYS A 408 20.00 27.50 -6.42
N ASP A 409 19.55 26.87 -5.33
CA ASP A 409 20.12 27.10 -4.01
C ASP A 409 21.55 26.56 -3.87
N PHE A 410 21.87 25.40 -4.46
CA PHE A 410 23.25 24.91 -4.49
C PHE A 410 24.17 25.81 -5.32
N ASP A 411 23.72 26.27 -6.49
CA ASP A 411 24.48 27.18 -7.34
C ASP A 411 24.74 28.51 -6.62
N TYR A 412 23.74 29.03 -5.89
CA TYR A 412 23.90 30.23 -5.08
C TYR A 412 24.86 30.01 -3.91
N ALA A 413 24.75 28.89 -3.18
CA ALA A 413 25.70 28.54 -2.11
C ALA A 413 27.15 28.50 -2.61
N LEU A 414 27.39 27.95 -3.80
CA LEU A 414 28.71 27.89 -4.44
C LEU A 414 29.17 29.24 -5.02
N LYS A 415 28.24 30.15 -5.31
CA LYS A 415 28.56 31.55 -5.66
C LYS A 415 29.05 32.31 -4.43
N LEU A 416 28.43 32.08 -3.27
CA LEU A 416 28.83 32.66 -1.99
C LEU A 416 30.19 32.13 -1.52
N ASP A 417 30.39 30.81 -1.59
CA ASP A 417 31.67 30.16 -1.29
C ASP A 417 32.00 29.07 -2.31
N SER A 418 32.92 29.42 -3.23
CA SER A 418 33.41 28.52 -4.28
C SER A 418 34.24 27.34 -3.77
N LYS A 419 34.62 27.32 -2.48
CA LYS A 419 35.35 26.22 -1.82
C LYS A 419 34.45 25.42 -0.89
N TYR A 420 33.13 25.66 -0.90
CA TYR A 420 32.20 24.97 -0.01
C TYR A 420 31.99 23.50 -0.40
N LEU A 421 32.80 22.62 0.21
CA LEU A 421 32.89 21.19 -0.09
C LEU A 421 31.52 20.49 -0.06
N GLN A 422 30.70 20.79 0.96
CA GLN A 422 29.41 20.11 1.16
C GLN A 422 28.41 20.42 0.04
N ALA A 423 28.41 21.62 -0.53
CA ALA A 423 27.52 21.94 -1.66
C ALA A 423 27.89 21.16 -2.92
N TYR A 424 29.18 20.98 -3.22
CA TYR A 424 29.59 20.11 -4.33
C TYR A 424 29.17 18.65 -4.11
N MET A 425 29.38 18.10 -2.90
CA MET A 425 28.95 16.74 -2.59
C MET A 425 27.43 16.56 -2.70
N SER A 426 26.65 17.50 -2.15
CA SER A 426 25.19 17.45 -2.16
C SER A 426 24.60 17.68 -3.56
N ARG A 427 25.12 18.64 -4.33
CA ARG A 427 24.70 18.89 -5.73
C ARG A 427 25.10 17.73 -6.64
N GLY A 428 26.28 17.15 -6.45
CA GLY A 428 26.69 15.95 -7.15
C GLY A 428 25.75 14.78 -6.87
N GLN A 429 25.31 14.60 -5.62
CA GLN A 429 24.34 13.56 -5.26
C GLN A 429 22.96 13.79 -5.86
N LEU A 430 22.51 15.05 -5.93
CA LEU A 430 21.30 15.43 -6.65
C LEU A 430 21.36 15.00 -8.12
N ASN A 431 22.46 15.37 -8.80
CA ASN A 431 22.70 15.03 -10.20
C ASN A 431 22.79 13.52 -10.41
N PHE A 432 23.42 12.77 -9.49
CA PHE A 432 23.46 11.31 -9.53
C PHE A 432 22.07 10.68 -9.45
N ARG A 433 21.21 11.14 -8.52
CA ARG A 433 19.83 10.66 -8.39
C ARG A 433 18.98 11.00 -9.63
N ALA A 434 19.25 12.13 -10.27
CA ALA A 434 18.62 12.54 -11.52
C ALA A 434 19.16 11.80 -12.76
N GLY A 435 20.20 10.96 -12.62
CA GLY A 435 20.83 10.24 -13.74
C GLY A 435 21.85 11.07 -14.54
N HIS A 436 22.11 12.32 -14.15
CA HIS A 436 23.10 13.20 -14.78
C HIS A 436 24.51 12.88 -14.28
N PHE A 437 25.04 11.71 -14.64
CA PHE A 437 26.28 11.18 -14.08
C PHE A 437 27.52 12.04 -14.37
N GLU A 438 27.61 12.68 -15.54
CA GLU A 438 28.75 13.54 -15.89
C GLU A 438 28.81 14.78 -14.99
N LEU A 439 27.66 15.41 -14.75
CA LEU A 439 27.56 16.56 -13.84
C LEU A 439 27.88 16.16 -12.40
N ALA A 440 27.39 14.98 -11.96
CA ALA A 440 27.73 14.44 -10.65
C ALA A 440 29.24 14.22 -10.50
N MET A 441 29.87 13.62 -11.52
CA MET A 441 31.31 13.37 -11.52
C MET A 441 32.11 14.68 -11.49
N LYS A 442 31.69 15.70 -12.25
CA LYS A 442 32.33 17.02 -12.24
C LYS A 442 32.33 17.64 -10.83
N ASP A 443 31.20 17.56 -10.13
CA ASP A 443 31.08 18.06 -8.77
C ASP A 443 31.93 17.25 -7.77
N TYR A 444 31.96 15.91 -7.90
CA TYR A 444 32.76 15.05 -7.03
C TYR A 444 34.27 15.20 -7.24
N VAL A 445 34.72 15.36 -8.49
CA VAL A 445 36.12 15.65 -8.81
C VAL A 445 36.52 17.02 -8.23
N LYS A 446 35.64 18.02 -8.33
CA LYS A 446 35.88 19.32 -7.70
C LYS A 446 35.94 19.20 -6.18
N ALA A 447 35.03 18.47 -5.55
CA ALA A 447 35.07 18.18 -4.11
C ALA A 447 36.37 17.46 -3.71
N LEU A 448 36.83 16.49 -4.52
CA LEU A 448 38.07 15.76 -4.27
C LEU A 448 39.31 16.68 -4.36
N SER A 449 39.29 17.65 -5.27
CA SER A 449 40.37 18.65 -5.37
C SER A 449 40.46 19.55 -4.13
N LEU A 450 39.33 19.75 -3.42
CA LEU A 450 39.26 20.52 -2.17
C LEU A 450 39.71 19.70 -0.95
N ASN A 451 39.39 18.40 -0.92
CA ASN A 451 39.83 17.51 0.16
C ASN A 451 40.09 16.07 -0.35
N ARG A 452 41.36 15.75 -0.61
CA ARG A 452 41.79 14.44 -1.13
C ARG A 452 41.75 13.30 -0.10
N LYS A 453 41.64 13.61 1.19
CA LYS A 453 41.61 12.63 2.30
C LYS A 453 40.20 12.32 2.80
N ASN A 454 39.16 12.71 2.05
CA ASN A 454 37.77 12.42 2.41
C ASN A 454 37.28 11.13 1.74
N GLU A 455 37.14 10.06 2.52
CA GLU A 455 36.72 8.73 2.08
C GLU A 455 35.32 8.72 1.44
N ARG A 456 34.43 9.64 1.87
CA ARG A 456 33.07 9.70 1.34
C ARG A 456 33.03 10.15 -0.11
N ILE A 457 33.98 10.98 -0.55
CA ILE A 457 34.03 11.45 -1.95
C ILE A 457 34.36 10.27 -2.88
N TYR A 458 35.35 9.44 -2.53
CA TYR A 458 35.66 8.22 -3.26
C TYR A 458 34.49 7.24 -3.29
N LEU A 459 33.77 7.06 -2.17
CA LEU A 459 32.53 6.27 -2.14
C LEU A 459 31.48 6.80 -3.12
N LEU A 460 31.26 8.12 -3.18
CA LEU A 460 30.30 8.74 -4.09
C LEU A 460 30.69 8.53 -5.55
N ILE A 461 31.97 8.71 -5.89
CA ILE A 461 32.52 8.43 -7.24
C ILE A 461 32.35 6.95 -7.59
N ALA A 462 32.68 6.04 -6.68
CA ALA A 462 32.51 4.60 -6.87
C ALA A 462 31.06 4.21 -7.16
N ASN A 463 30.09 4.82 -6.46
CA ASN A 463 28.66 4.60 -6.70
C ASN A 463 28.24 5.06 -8.10
N VAL A 464 28.79 6.17 -8.61
CA VAL A 464 28.55 6.62 -10.01
C VAL A 464 29.01 5.56 -11.00
N PHE A 465 30.25 5.06 -10.86
CA PHE A 465 30.77 4.01 -11.73
C PHE A 465 29.95 2.71 -11.63
N ALA A 466 29.54 2.31 -10.42
CA ALA A 466 28.73 1.12 -10.21
C ALA A 466 27.38 1.22 -10.93
N GLN A 467 26.73 2.38 -10.88
CA GLN A 467 25.45 2.62 -11.55
C GLN A 467 25.59 2.62 -13.08
N GLN A 468 26.72 3.13 -13.60
CA GLN A 468 27.09 3.04 -15.01
C GLN A 468 27.55 1.64 -15.44
N LYS A 469 27.50 0.65 -14.55
CA LYS A 469 27.99 -0.73 -14.76
C LYS A 469 29.50 -0.83 -15.05
N GLN A 470 30.26 0.22 -14.75
CA GLN A 470 31.73 0.22 -14.80
C GLN A 470 32.28 -0.38 -13.51
N TYR A 471 32.02 -1.67 -13.30
CA TYR A 471 32.23 -2.33 -12.01
C TYR A 471 33.68 -2.35 -11.55
N LEU A 472 34.65 -2.55 -12.45
CA LEU A 472 36.07 -2.57 -12.09
C LEU A 472 36.54 -1.23 -11.53
N ARG A 473 36.19 -0.12 -12.20
CA ARG A 473 36.49 1.23 -11.72
C ARG A 473 35.80 1.53 -10.39
N ALA A 474 34.56 1.08 -10.22
CA ALA A 474 33.87 1.22 -8.94
C ALA A 474 34.63 0.51 -7.80
N LEU A 475 35.13 -0.71 -8.04
CA LEU A 475 35.91 -1.46 -7.05
C LEU A 475 37.21 -0.72 -6.67
N GLU A 476 37.92 -0.15 -7.64
CA GLU A 476 39.14 0.66 -7.40
C GLU A 476 38.87 1.88 -6.52
N GLU A 477 37.78 2.61 -6.80
CA GLU A 477 37.41 3.79 -6.02
C GLU A 477 36.93 3.41 -4.60
N TYR A 478 36.25 2.28 -4.42
CA TYR A 478 35.99 1.74 -3.08
C TYR A 478 37.28 1.39 -2.33
N ASP A 479 38.28 0.85 -3.03
CA ASP A 479 39.59 0.54 -2.42
C ASP A 479 40.34 1.79 -1.99
N LYS A 480 40.26 2.89 -2.75
CA LYS A 480 40.77 4.20 -2.32
C LYS A 480 40.05 4.72 -1.07
N ALA A 481 38.73 4.59 -0.99
CA ALA A 481 37.97 4.96 0.20
C ALA A 481 38.40 4.15 1.44
N LEU A 482 38.61 2.83 1.27
CA LEU A 482 39.04 1.92 2.33
C LEU A 482 40.51 2.09 2.72
N ALA A 483 41.37 2.54 1.82
CA ALA A 483 42.76 2.89 2.13
C ALA A 483 42.83 4.10 3.08
N ILE A 484 41.89 5.04 2.98
CA ILE A 484 41.77 6.19 3.89
C ILE A 484 41.13 5.77 5.21
N ASN A 485 40.02 5.02 5.15
CA ASN A 485 39.32 4.52 6.33
C ASN A 485 39.05 3.01 6.23
N PRO A 486 39.93 2.18 6.81
CA PRO A 486 39.80 0.72 6.76
C PRO A 486 38.57 0.14 7.46
N ARG A 487 37.89 0.92 8.32
CA ARG A 487 36.66 0.54 9.04
C ARG A 487 35.41 1.13 8.41
N PHE A 488 35.47 1.60 7.15
CA PHE A 488 34.32 2.22 6.51
C PHE A 488 33.29 1.17 6.03
N SER A 489 32.39 0.77 6.92
CA SER A 489 31.38 -0.28 6.69
C SER A 489 30.57 -0.09 5.41
N VAL A 490 30.17 1.14 5.12
CA VAL A 490 29.40 1.51 3.92
C VAL A 490 30.16 1.19 2.62
N ALA A 491 31.47 1.40 2.58
CA ALA A 491 32.28 1.06 1.41
C ALA A 491 32.36 -0.46 1.22
N TYR A 492 32.57 -1.24 2.29
CA TYR A 492 32.52 -2.70 2.20
C TYR A 492 31.17 -3.22 1.70
N ARG A 493 30.07 -2.69 2.23
CA ARG A 493 28.72 -3.07 1.80
C ARG A 493 28.48 -2.77 0.31
N ASN A 494 28.82 -1.56 -0.14
CA ASN A 494 28.61 -1.18 -1.54
C ASN A 494 29.53 -1.98 -2.48
N LYS A 495 30.77 -2.24 -2.05
CA LYS A 495 31.72 -3.13 -2.75
C LYS A 495 31.19 -4.56 -2.84
N ALA A 496 30.60 -5.08 -1.76
CA ALA A 496 29.92 -6.39 -1.75
C ALA A 496 28.74 -6.44 -2.74
N GLY A 497 27.98 -5.35 -2.83
CA GLY A 497 26.91 -5.17 -3.83
C GLY A 497 27.42 -5.28 -5.26
N VAL A 498 28.57 -4.66 -5.57
CA VAL A 498 29.21 -4.79 -6.90
C VAL A 498 29.68 -6.22 -7.17
N TYR A 499 30.33 -6.89 -6.21
CA TYR A 499 30.68 -8.30 -6.36
C TYR A 499 29.45 -9.20 -6.56
N HIS A 500 28.33 -8.87 -5.91
CA HIS A 500 27.07 -9.59 -6.10
C HIS A 500 26.50 -9.42 -7.52
N LEU A 501 26.59 -8.22 -8.11
CA LEU A 501 26.20 -7.96 -9.50
C LEU A 501 27.09 -8.68 -10.51
N LEU A 502 28.38 -8.86 -10.18
CA LEU A 502 29.34 -9.67 -10.95
C LEU A 502 29.22 -11.18 -10.71
N GLU A 503 28.24 -11.63 -9.92
CA GLU A 503 28.04 -13.03 -9.52
C GLU A 503 29.22 -13.68 -8.76
N LEU A 504 30.16 -12.86 -8.27
CA LEU A 504 31.30 -13.27 -7.45
C LEU A 504 30.88 -13.41 -5.97
N TYR A 505 29.96 -14.34 -5.72
CA TYR A 505 29.24 -14.44 -4.44
C TYR A 505 30.14 -14.66 -3.22
N SER A 506 31.23 -15.43 -3.34
CA SER A 506 32.16 -15.65 -2.22
C SER A 506 32.87 -14.36 -1.79
N LYS A 507 33.24 -13.51 -2.77
CA LYS A 507 33.83 -12.18 -2.49
C LYS A 507 32.78 -11.25 -1.88
N ALA A 508 31.54 -11.30 -2.38
CA ALA A 508 30.44 -10.53 -1.82
C ALA A 508 30.18 -10.89 -0.35
N ASP A 509 30.08 -12.19 -0.02
CA ASP A 509 29.84 -12.68 1.34
C ASP A 509 30.94 -12.20 2.31
N LEU A 510 32.21 -12.27 1.90
CA LEU A 510 33.34 -11.77 2.67
C LEU A 510 33.22 -10.26 2.98
N HIS A 511 32.85 -9.46 1.99
CA HIS A 511 32.76 -8.01 2.15
C HIS A 511 31.50 -7.59 2.94
N TYR A 512 30.38 -8.32 2.80
CA TYR A 512 29.24 -8.12 3.70
C TYR A 512 29.59 -8.47 5.14
N GLN A 513 30.40 -9.51 5.39
CA GLN A 513 30.87 -9.82 6.74
C GLN A 513 31.74 -8.69 7.29
N LYS A 514 32.70 -8.18 6.52
CA LYS A 514 33.49 -7.00 6.92
C LYS A 514 32.63 -5.77 7.20
N ALA A 515 31.57 -5.55 6.41
CA ALA A 515 30.63 -4.46 6.68
C ALA A 515 29.93 -4.63 8.03
N ILE A 516 29.52 -5.86 8.38
CA ILE A 516 28.96 -6.18 9.70
C ILE A 516 29.98 -5.96 10.81
N ASP A 517 31.23 -6.41 10.63
CA ASP A 517 32.27 -6.32 11.66
C ASP A 517 32.64 -4.87 12.03
N PHE A 518 32.46 -3.93 11.09
CA PHE A 518 32.82 -2.52 11.27
C PHE A 518 31.63 -1.55 11.38
N SER A 519 30.39 -2.03 11.39
CA SER A 519 29.20 -1.16 11.43
C SER A 519 28.64 -0.97 12.83
N ASP A 520 28.32 0.27 13.17
CA ASP A 520 27.53 0.60 14.37
C ASP A 520 26.03 0.27 14.19
N ASP A 521 25.52 0.27 12.94
CA ASP A 521 24.15 -0.20 12.61
C ASP A 521 24.19 -1.62 12.06
N LEU A 522 24.42 -2.57 12.96
CA LEU A 522 24.49 -4.00 12.64
C LEU A 522 23.22 -4.52 11.95
N ALA A 523 22.05 -4.02 12.35
CA ALA A 523 20.78 -4.50 11.81
C ALA A 523 20.65 -4.24 10.31
N ALA A 524 21.08 -3.06 9.85
CA ALA A 524 21.08 -2.73 8.43
C ALA A 524 21.98 -3.67 7.62
N GLU A 525 23.19 -3.97 8.12
CA GLU A 525 24.14 -4.81 7.41
C GLU A 525 23.67 -6.26 7.27
N TYR A 526 23.02 -6.84 8.30
CA TYR A 526 22.36 -8.13 8.18
C TYR A 526 21.26 -8.12 7.11
N VAL A 527 20.46 -7.05 7.02
CA VAL A 527 19.42 -6.93 5.98
C VAL A 527 20.02 -6.91 4.57
N TYR A 528 21.11 -6.15 4.34
CA TYR A 528 21.77 -6.11 3.04
C TYR A 528 22.31 -7.48 2.63
N ARG A 529 22.97 -8.19 3.55
CA ARG A 529 23.45 -9.55 3.27
C ARG A 529 22.30 -10.52 3.02
N ALA A 530 21.22 -10.45 3.80
CA ALA A 530 20.04 -11.29 3.63
C ALA A 530 19.40 -11.12 2.24
N ILE A 531 19.26 -9.88 1.77
CA ILE A 531 18.70 -9.58 0.44
C ILE A 531 19.58 -10.17 -0.67
N SER A 532 20.90 -10.15 -0.51
CA SER A 532 21.83 -10.74 -1.48
C SER A 532 21.62 -12.25 -1.66
N TYR A 533 21.17 -12.97 -0.63
CA TYR A 533 20.92 -14.41 -0.75
C TYR A 533 19.71 -14.76 -1.62
N LYS A 534 18.81 -13.81 -1.88
CA LYS A 534 17.60 -14.04 -2.69
C LYS A 534 17.94 -14.53 -4.10
N ARG A 535 18.89 -13.90 -4.79
CA ARG A 535 19.29 -14.28 -6.16
C ARG A 535 19.92 -15.68 -6.22
N ARG A 536 20.63 -16.06 -5.17
CA ARG A 536 21.27 -17.38 -5.01
C ARG A 536 20.30 -18.47 -4.54
N LYS A 537 19.03 -18.13 -4.29
CA LYS A 537 18.02 -19.02 -3.67
C LYS A 537 18.44 -19.60 -2.32
N LYS A 538 19.37 -18.95 -1.60
CA LYS A 538 19.85 -19.37 -0.26
C LYS A 538 18.96 -18.79 0.83
N TYR A 539 17.67 -19.12 0.77
CA TYR A 539 16.65 -18.49 1.61
C TYR A 539 16.81 -18.76 3.10
N ASP A 540 17.32 -19.94 3.51
CA ASP A 540 17.56 -20.24 4.92
C ASP A 540 18.61 -19.30 5.55
N LEU A 541 19.65 -18.92 4.80
CA LEU A 541 20.64 -17.94 5.27
C LEU A 541 20.02 -16.54 5.38
N ALA A 542 19.15 -16.16 4.44
CA ALA A 542 18.41 -14.90 4.53
C ALA A 542 17.55 -14.84 5.79
N VAL A 543 16.83 -15.92 6.11
CA VAL A 543 16.01 -16.03 7.33
C VAL A 543 16.87 -15.89 8.59
N LYS A 544 18.07 -16.48 8.64
CA LYS A 544 19.01 -16.33 9.77
C LYS A 544 19.42 -14.87 9.96
N ASP A 545 19.83 -14.19 8.89
CA ASP A 545 20.24 -12.79 8.95
C ASP A 545 19.07 -11.87 9.33
N PHE A 546 17.87 -12.06 8.77
CA PHE A 546 16.70 -11.31 9.21
C PHE A 546 16.34 -11.58 10.67
N SER A 547 16.53 -12.80 11.16
CA SER A 547 16.31 -13.10 12.59
C SER A 547 17.30 -12.36 13.48
N ARG A 548 18.56 -12.22 13.04
CA ARG A 548 19.56 -11.40 13.74
C ARG A 548 19.19 -9.91 13.68
N ALA A 549 18.79 -9.39 12.52
CA ALA A 549 18.32 -8.01 12.38
C ALA A 549 17.11 -7.71 13.30
N ILE A 550 16.12 -8.63 13.37
CA ILE A 550 14.95 -8.52 14.25
C ILE A 550 15.38 -8.50 15.73
N SER A 551 16.37 -9.30 16.12
CA SER A 551 16.86 -9.30 17.50
C SER A 551 17.44 -7.95 17.94
N LEU A 552 17.95 -7.16 16.99
CA LEU A 552 18.52 -5.83 17.20
C LEU A 552 17.46 -4.72 17.11
N LYS A 553 16.48 -4.84 16.19
CA LYS A 553 15.40 -3.86 15.98
C LYS A 553 14.02 -4.53 16.08
N LYS A 554 13.65 -4.93 17.30
CA LYS A 554 12.43 -5.72 17.60
C LYS A 554 11.10 -5.05 17.24
N HIS A 555 11.07 -3.72 17.14
CA HIS A 555 9.86 -2.96 16.85
C HIS A 555 9.76 -2.50 15.40
N ASP A 556 10.63 -2.98 14.50
CA ASP A 556 10.54 -2.69 13.07
C ASP A 556 9.65 -3.72 12.35
N PRO A 557 8.39 -3.39 11.98
CA PRO A 557 7.49 -4.32 11.30
C PRO A 557 8.02 -4.78 9.94
N LYS A 558 8.85 -3.98 9.26
CA LYS A 558 9.37 -4.31 7.93
C LYS A 558 10.30 -5.51 7.99
N LEU A 559 11.05 -5.69 9.08
CA LEU A 559 11.95 -6.84 9.25
C LEU A 559 11.17 -8.15 9.35
N TYR A 560 10.06 -8.17 10.10
CA TYR A 560 9.16 -9.32 10.18
C TYR A 560 8.53 -9.60 8.81
N MET A 561 7.98 -8.58 8.14
CA MET A 561 7.42 -8.73 6.79
C MET A 561 8.44 -9.36 5.82
N ARG A 562 9.68 -8.85 5.80
CA ARG A 562 10.74 -9.39 4.93
C ARG A 562 11.10 -10.82 5.27
N ARG A 563 11.24 -11.17 6.55
CA ARG A 563 11.50 -12.56 6.96
C ARG A 563 10.34 -13.48 6.59
N GLY A 564 9.10 -13.01 6.74
CA GLY A 564 7.88 -13.68 6.28
C GLY A 564 7.89 -13.98 4.79
N ASP A 565 8.35 -13.04 3.95
CA ASP A 565 8.53 -13.27 2.51
C ASP A 565 9.50 -14.43 2.21
N PHE A 566 10.61 -14.51 2.96
CA PHE A 566 11.56 -15.62 2.81
C PHE A 566 11.00 -16.93 3.36
N TYR A 567 10.27 -16.91 4.47
CA TYR A 567 9.54 -18.09 4.98
C TYR A 567 8.54 -18.63 3.95
N LYS A 568 7.82 -17.74 3.25
CA LYS A 568 6.93 -18.11 2.15
C LYS A 568 7.68 -18.77 0.99
N LEU A 569 8.85 -18.25 0.61
CA LEU A 569 9.68 -18.83 -0.46
C LEU A 569 10.22 -20.23 -0.16
N ILE A 570 10.45 -20.56 1.12
CA ILE A 570 10.84 -21.92 1.55
C ILE A 570 9.64 -22.82 1.87
N GLY A 571 8.41 -22.33 1.70
CA GLY A 571 7.19 -23.10 1.98
C GLY A 571 6.83 -23.23 3.47
N LYS A 572 7.48 -22.49 4.37
CA LYS A 572 7.15 -22.45 5.81
C LYS A 572 6.03 -21.44 6.09
N TYR A 573 4.83 -21.73 5.55
CA TYR A 573 3.70 -20.79 5.56
C TYR A 573 3.23 -20.40 6.97
N GLY A 574 3.22 -21.33 7.93
CA GLY A 574 2.85 -21.01 9.32
C GLY A 574 3.76 -19.96 9.96
N LEU A 575 5.08 -20.05 9.73
CA LEU A 575 6.05 -19.06 10.22
C LEU A 575 5.89 -17.71 9.51
N ALA A 576 5.66 -17.72 8.19
CA ALA A 576 5.39 -16.51 7.44
C ALA A 576 4.13 -15.78 7.95
N ALA A 577 3.04 -16.51 8.20
CA ALA A 577 1.82 -15.93 8.74
C ALA A 577 2.01 -15.33 10.15
N ASN A 578 2.84 -15.95 10.99
CA ASN A 578 3.19 -15.40 12.31
C ASN A 578 3.99 -14.10 12.22
N ASP A 579 4.96 -14.05 11.29
CA ASP A 579 5.75 -12.84 11.03
C ASP A 579 4.86 -11.69 10.51
N TYR A 580 3.97 -11.95 9.55
CA TYR A 580 3.02 -10.93 9.10
C TYR A 580 2.04 -10.52 10.21
N SER A 581 1.61 -11.45 11.07
CA SER A 581 0.78 -11.11 12.23
C SER A 581 1.52 -10.21 13.21
N THR A 582 2.82 -10.41 13.39
CA THR A 582 3.65 -9.54 14.23
C THR A 582 3.85 -8.17 13.58
N ALA A 583 4.06 -8.11 12.26
CA ALA A 583 4.12 -6.87 11.52
C ALA A 583 2.80 -6.06 11.63
N ILE A 584 1.65 -6.72 11.54
CA ILE A 584 0.32 -6.12 11.77
C ILE A 584 0.19 -5.58 13.19
N LYS A 585 0.60 -6.35 14.21
CA LYS A 585 0.56 -5.87 15.61
C LYS A 585 1.41 -4.62 15.82
N LEU A 586 2.58 -4.55 15.18
CA LEU A 586 3.50 -3.41 15.29
C LEU A 586 3.04 -2.19 14.48
N ASN A 587 2.37 -2.38 13.34
CA ASN A 587 1.81 -1.29 12.55
C ASN A 587 0.46 -1.71 11.90
N PRO A 588 -0.66 -1.59 12.63
CA PRO A 588 -1.97 -2.04 12.16
C PRO A 588 -2.54 -1.24 10.98
N LYS A 589 -2.04 -0.01 10.76
CA LYS A 589 -2.50 0.86 9.67
C LYS A 589 -1.93 0.45 8.31
N GLU A 590 -0.88 -0.37 8.29
CA GLU A 590 -0.28 -0.87 7.05
C GLU A 590 -1.08 -2.06 6.52
N LEU A 591 -2.01 -1.76 5.61
CA LEU A 591 -2.98 -2.74 5.10
C LEU A 591 -2.32 -3.81 4.22
N ASP A 592 -1.15 -3.53 3.63
CA ASP A 592 -0.42 -4.51 2.82
C ASP A 592 -0.11 -5.81 3.57
N TYR A 593 0.13 -5.73 4.89
CA TYR A 593 0.47 -6.90 5.70
C TYR A 593 -0.69 -7.91 5.80
N TYR A 594 -1.94 -7.44 5.79
CA TYR A 594 -3.12 -8.31 5.79
C TYR A 594 -3.23 -9.06 4.46
N GLY A 595 -2.94 -8.40 3.34
CA GLY A 595 -2.93 -9.04 2.02
C GLY A 595 -1.85 -10.13 1.93
N LEU A 596 -0.64 -9.84 2.43
CA LEU A 596 0.46 -10.80 2.47
C LEU A 596 0.14 -12.01 3.37
N ARG A 597 -0.51 -11.78 4.53
CA ARG A 597 -0.92 -12.84 5.45
C ARG A 597 -2.04 -13.69 4.86
N ALA A 598 -3.05 -13.07 4.24
CA ALA A 598 -4.13 -13.76 3.56
C ALA A 598 -3.62 -14.68 2.45
N ASP A 599 -2.66 -14.21 1.64
CA ASP A 599 -2.03 -15.01 0.59
C ASP A 599 -1.32 -16.24 1.16
N VAL A 600 -0.61 -16.09 2.28
CA VAL A 600 0.05 -17.23 2.95
C VAL A 600 -0.95 -18.18 3.58
N TYR A 601 -2.02 -17.69 4.20
CA TYR A 601 -3.10 -18.55 4.69
C TYR A 601 -3.77 -19.33 3.56
N ARG A 602 -3.97 -18.72 2.39
CA ARG A 602 -4.46 -19.41 1.19
C ARG A 602 -3.51 -20.53 0.76
N MET A 603 -2.20 -20.25 0.69
CA MET A 603 -1.18 -21.26 0.34
C MET A 603 -1.10 -22.40 1.36
N ASP A 604 -1.31 -22.09 2.65
CA ASP A 604 -1.38 -23.06 3.75
C ASP A 604 -2.74 -23.78 3.85
N ARG A 605 -3.66 -23.53 2.91
CA ARG A 605 -5.04 -24.05 2.87
C ARG A 605 -5.90 -23.67 4.09
N LYS A 606 -5.52 -22.65 4.84
CA LYS A 606 -6.29 -22.04 5.94
C LYS A 606 -7.28 -21.02 5.38
N TYR A 607 -8.19 -21.50 4.53
CA TYR A 607 -9.04 -20.64 3.71
C TYR A 607 -9.93 -19.69 4.53
N SER A 608 -10.46 -20.12 5.67
CA SER A 608 -11.28 -19.27 6.54
C SER A 608 -10.52 -18.07 7.10
N LEU A 609 -9.23 -18.22 7.42
CA LEU A 609 -8.40 -17.11 7.91
C LEU A 609 -8.02 -16.16 6.76
N ALA A 610 -7.72 -16.70 5.59
CA ALA A 610 -7.48 -15.89 4.39
C ALA A 610 -8.72 -15.06 4.02
N GLU A 611 -9.91 -15.65 4.12
CA GLU A 611 -11.18 -14.97 3.87
C GLU A 611 -11.40 -13.80 4.83
N GLN A 612 -11.07 -13.95 6.12
CA GLN A 612 -11.19 -12.87 7.10
C GLN A 612 -10.31 -11.66 6.74
N ASP A 613 -9.04 -11.90 6.43
CA ASP A 613 -8.11 -10.82 6.07
C ASP A 613 -8.53 -10.12 4.76
N PHE A 614 -8.94 -10.87 3.73
CA PHE A 614 -9.42 -10.23 2.50
C PHE A 614 -10.75 -9.49 2.68
N LYS A 615 -11.67 -9.99 3.51
CA LYS A 615 -12.91 -9.25 3.84
C LYS A 615 -12.59 -7.95 4.57
N PHE A 616 -11.64 -7.99 5.51
CA PHE A 616 -11.17 -6.79 6.19
C PHE A 616 -10.64 -5.75 5.18
N LEU A 617 -9.79 -6.16 4.24
CA LEU A 617 -9.30 -5.27 3.17
C LEU A 617 -10.41 -4.68 2.29
N ILE A 618 -11.46 -5.46 2.01
CA ILE A 618 -12.63 -4.98 1.25
C ILE A 618 -13.42 -3.94 2.05
N VAL A 619 -13.62 -4.16 3.35
CA VAL A 619 -14.30 -3.21 4.25
C VAL A 619 -13.53 -1.89 4.35
N GLU A 620 -12.21 -1.96 4.45
CA GLU A 620 -11.31 -0.79 4.47
C GLU A 620 -11.13 -0.13 3.08
N ARG A 621 -11.84 -0.61 2.05
CA ARG A 621 -11.75 -0.15 0.65
C ARG A 621 -10.33 -0.16 0.08
N TYR A 622 -9.47 -1.03 0.59
CA TYR A 622 -8.07 -1.11 0.17
C TYR A 622 -7.91 -1.96 -1.08
N ASN A 623 -7.41 -1.34 -2.16
CA ASN A 623 -7.16 -1.98 -3.45
C ASN A 623 -8.34 -2.88 -3.89
N LEU A 624 -9.57 -2.34 -3.86
CA LEU A 624 -10.82 -3.12 -3.97
C LEU A 624 -10.81 -4.15 -5.09
N SER A 625 -10.45 -3.76 -6.32
CA SER A 625 -10.39 -4.71 -7.44
C SER A 625 -9.42 -5.85 -7.18
N LYS A 626 -8.22 -5.58 -6.66
CA LYS A 626 -7.23 -6.60 -6.30
C LYS A 626 -7.73 -7.49 -5.16
N SER A 627 -8.37 -6.91 -4.14
CA SER A 627 -8.92 -7.64 -2.99
C SER A 627 -10.06 -8.57 -3.40
N TYR A 628 -10.99 -8.12 -4.27
CA TYR A 628 -12.01 -8.99 -4.88
C TYR A 628 -11.39 -10.07 -5.77
N GLY A 629 -10.36 -9.75 -6.56
CA GLY A 629 -9.66 -10.71 -7.42
C GLY A 629 -8.95 -11.80 -6.60
N ASN A 630 -8.32 -11.42 -5.49
CA ASN A 630 -7.69 -12.34 -4.54
C ASN A 630 -8.71 -13.22 -3.80
N MET A 631 -9.90 -12.69 -3.48
CA MET A 631 -11.02 -13.50 -2.98
C MET A 631 -11.52 -14.51 -4.02
N GLY A 632 -11.60 -14.10 -5.30
CA GLY A 632 -11.88 -15.01 -6.41
C GLY A 632 -10.87 -16.16 -6.46
N LEU A 633 -9.58 -15.83 -6.32
CA LEU A 633 -8.49 -16.81 -6.29
C LEU A 633 -8.57 -17.74 -5.07
N LEU A 634 -8.88 -17.19 -3.90
CA LEU A 634 -9.10 -17.97 -2.68
C LEU A 634 -10.21 -19.01 -2.85
N TYR A 635 -11.38 -18.60 -3.35
CA TYR A 635 -12.49 -19.53 -3.55
C TYR A 635 -12.25 -20.53 -4.67
N MET A 636 -11.45 -20.17 -5.68
CA MET A 636 -11.00 -21.10 -6.71
C MET A 636 -10.15 -22.23 -6.10
N ASP A 637 -9.17 -21.89 -5.25
CA ASP A 637 -8.35 -22.88 -4.53
C ASP A 637 -9.17 -23.72 -3.53
N TRP A 638 -10.24 -23.14 -2.98
CA TRP A 638 -11.21 -23.83 -2.13
C TRP A 638 -12.27 -24.61 -2.94
N LYS A 639 -12.17 -24.63 -4.28
CA LYS A 639 -13.11 -25.29 -5.20
C LYS A 639 -14.57 -24.82 -5.09
N LYS A 640 -14.78 -23.60 -4.58
CA LYS A 640 -16.09 -22.93 -4.50
C LYS A 640 -16.28 -22.04 -5.74
N TYR A 641 -16.41 -22.66 -6.90
CA TYR A 641 -16.34 -21.96 -8.19
C TYR A 641 -17.42 -20.88 -8.40
N ARG A 642 -18.65 -21.08 -7.89
CA ARG A 642 -19.71 -20.06 -7.98
C ARG A 642 -19.34 -18.76 -7.25
N LEU A 643 -18.75 -18.88 -6.05
CA LEU A 643 -18.27 -17.71 -5.31
C LEU A 643 -17.05 -17.11 -6.00
N ALA A 644 -16.13 -17.94 -6.50
CA ALA A 644 -14.97 -17.44 -7.24
C ALA A 644 -15.40 -16.57 -8.43
N GLU A 645 -16.37 -17.04 -9.22
CA GLU A 645 -16.97 -16.29 -10.33
C GLU A 645 -17.55 -14.95 -9.89
N GLU A 646 -18.36 -14.94 -8.82
CA GLU A 646 -18.98 -13.72 -8.28
C GLU A 646 -17.91 -12.68 -7.90
N TYR A 647 -16.85 -13.10 -7.20
CA TYR A 647 -15.78 -12.22 -6.76
C TYR A 647 -14.90 -11.73 -7.92
N TYR A 648 -14.63 -12.56 -8.93
CA TYR A 648 -13.99 -12.10 -10.16
C TYR A 648 -14.86 -11.09 -10.92
N ARG A 649 -16.19 -11.29 -10.99
CA ARG A 649 -17.11 -10.30 -11.58
C ARG A 649 -17.07 -8.97 -10.83
N LYS A 650 -17.08 -8.99 -9.49
CA LYS A 650 -16.93 -7.76 -8.67
C LYS A 650 -15.59 -7.08 -8.93
N SER A 651 -14.50 -7.84 -8.96
CA SER A 651 -13.16 -7.32 -9.26
C SER A 651 -13.10 -6.56 -10.58
N ILE A 652 -13.65 -7.16 -11.64
CA ILE A 652 -13.71 -6.58 -13.00
C ILE A 652 -14.67 -5.39 -13.06
N ALA A 653 -15.78 -5.42 -12.32
CA ALA A 653 -16.72 -4.30 -12.25
C ALA A 653 -16.09 -3.06 -11.60
N PHE A 654 -15.24 -3.24 -10.58
CA PHE A 654 -14.51 -2.15 -9.94
C PHE A 654 -13.35 -1.63 -10.78
N ASP A 655 -12.61 -2.52 -11.45
CA ASP A 655 -11.56 -2.15 -12.39
C ASP A 655 -11.62 -3.03 -13.65
N PRO A 656 -12.24 -2.52 -14.73
CA PRO A 656 -12.30 -3.22 -16.01
C PRO A 656 -10.93 -3.43 -16.67
N LYS A 657 -9.86 -2.82 -16.16
CA LYS A 657 -8.49 -3.00 -16.64
C LYS A 657 -7.72 -4.08 -15.87
N ASN A 658 -8.32 -4.72 -14.86
CA ASN A 658 -7.67 -5.77 -14.08
C ASN A 658 -7.50 -7.07 -14.90
N LYS A 659 -6.40 -7.14 -15.65
CA LYS A 659 -6.01 -8.29 -16.48
C LYS A 659 -5.95 -9.60 -15.71
N GLN A 660 -5.49 -9.57 -14.46
CA GLN A 660 -5.31 -10.77 -13.64
C GLN A 660 -6.65 -11.47 -13.33
N SER A 661 -7.71 -10.68 -13.10
CA SER A 661 -9.04 -11.22 -12.82
C SER A 661 -9.66 -11.88 -14.05
N TYR A 662 -9.50 -11.30 -15.24
CA TYR A 662 -9.88 -11.96 -16.50
C TYR A 662 -9.09 -13.26 -16.70
N PHE A 663 -7.76 -13.21 -16.50
CA PHE A 663 -6.91 -14.38 -16.67
C PHE A 663 -7.33 -15.53 -15.75
N ASN A 664 -7.51 -15.26 -14.46
CA ASN A 664 -7.85 -16.28 -13.48
C ASN A 664 -9.27 -16.83 -13.67
N ARG A 665 -10.24 -15.97 -14.04
CA ARG A 665 -11.61 -16.42 -14.34
C ARG A 665 -11.66 -17.24 -15.62
N GLY A 666 -10.89 -16.86 -16.65
CA GLY A 666 -10.72 -17.65 -17.87
C GLY A 666 -10.11 -19.02 -17.61
N LEU A 667 -9.11 -19.12 -16.72
CA LEU A 667 -8.58 -20.42 -16.27
C LEU A 667 -9.62 -21.27 -15.54
N MET A 668 -10.41 -20.65 -14.65
CA MET A 668 -11.50 -21.34 -13.96
C MET A 668 -12.53 -21.90 -14.95
N TYR A 669 -12.95 -21.10 -15.95
CA TYR A 669 -13.87 -21.57 -16.97
C TYR A 669 -13.28 -22.68 -17.85
N ASP A 670 -11.98 -22.65 -18.17
CA ASP A 670 -11.29 -23.75 -18.86
C ASP A 670 -11.35 -25.05 -18.04
N ASP A 671 -11.11 -24.97 -16.73
CA ASP A 671 -11.18 -26.13 -15.82
C ASP A 671 -12.61 -26.67 -15.68
N LEU A 672 -13.62 -25.79 -15.74
CA LEU A 672 -15.05 -26.15 -15.75
C LEU A 672 -15.55 -26.60 -17.13
N LYS A 673 -14.69 -26.64 -18.15
CA LYS A 673 -15.02 -26.94 -19.56
C LYS A 673 -16.02 -25.97 -20.20
N GLN A 674 -16.17 -24.77 -19.64
CA GLN A 674 -16.99 -23.69 -20.18
C GLN A 674 -16.15 -22.87 -21.17
N TYR A 675 -15.83 -23.49 -22.30
CA TYR A 675 -14.80 -23.00 -23.22
C TYR A 675 -15.12 -21.62 -23.83
N ASP A 676 -16.38 -21.32 -24.14
CA ASP A 676 -16.74 -20.04 -24.75
C ASP A 676 -16.54 -18.87 -23.78
N LEU A 677 -16.85 -19.07 -22.49
CA LEU A 677 -16.59 -18.08 -21.45
C LEU A 677 -15.09 -17.88 -21.21
N ALA A 678 -14.31 -18.97 -21.23
CA ALA A 678 -12.86 -18.90 -21.14
C ALA A 678 -12.25 -18.10 -22.31
N ILE A 679 -12.70 -18.36 -23.54
CA ILE A 679 -12.28 -17.62 -24.74
C ILE A 679 -12.66 -16.14 -24.63
N ALA A 680 -13.86 -15.82 -24.13
CA ALA A 680 -14.31 -14.45 -23.95
C ALA A 680 -13.40 -13.69 -22.97
N ASP A 681 -13.05 -14.30 -21.83
CA ASP A 681 -12.17 -13.69 -20.84
C ASP A 681 -10.73 -13.48 -21.35
N PHE A 682 -10.14 -14.49 -22.00
CA PHE A 682 -8.82 -14.31 -22.60
C PHE A 682 -8.83 -13.28 -23.73
N SER A 683 -9.92 -13.20 -24.51
CA SER A 683 -10.05 -12.18 -25.55
C SER A 683 -10.23 -10.77 -24.97
N ALA A 684 -10.95 -10.63 -23.86
CA ALA A 684 -11.07 -9.37 -23.15
C ALA A 684 -9.70 -8.93 -22.58
N LEU A 685 -8.94 -9.85 -22.00
CA LEU A 685 -7.56 -9.58 -21.56
C LEU A 685 -6.69 -9.10 -22.72
N LEU A 686 -6.74 -9.78 -23.87
CA LEU A 686 -5.93 -9.43 -25.05
C LEU A 686 -6.31 -8.07 -25.68
N LYS A 687 -7.55 -7.59 -25.45
CA LYS A 687 -7.92 -6.20 -25.79
C LYS A 687 -7.25 -5.18 -24.89
N LEU A 688 -6.99 -5.54 -23.63
CA LEU A 688 -6.27 -4.69 -22.65
C LEU A 688 -4.74 -4.82 -22.79
N ASP A 689 -4.27 -5.98 -23.25
CA ASP A 689 -2.86 -6.29 -23.44
C ASP A 689 -2.63 -7.17 -24.67
N SER A 690 -2.37 -6.53 -25.81
CA SER A 690 -2.07 -7.26 -27.05
C SER A 690 -0.69 -7.92 -27.07
N GLN A 691 0.14 -7.69 -26.04
CA GLN A 691 1.49 -8.24 -25.93
C GLN A 691 1.59 -9.40 -24.95
N ASP A 692 0.48 -9.87 -24.37
CA ASP A 692 0.47 -11.01 -23.45
C ASP A 692 0.50 -12.35 -24.21
N GLY A 693 1.71 -12.87 -24.43
CA GLY A 693 1.92 -14.18 -25.08
C GLY A 693 1.35 -15.37 -24.29
N MET A 694 1.24 -15.27 -22.96
CA MET A 694 0.63 -16.33 -22.15
C MET A 694 -0.88 -16.40 -22.39
N ALA A 695 -1.56 -15.26 -22.49
CA ALA A 695 -2.99 -15.19 -22.76
C ALA A 695 -3.35 -15.78 -24.14
N TYR A 696 -2.57 -15.45 -25.18
CA TYR A 696 -2.69 -16.10 -26.49
C TYR A 696 -2.53 -17.61 -26.40
N PHE A 697 -1.48 -18.10 -25.73
CA PHE A 697 -1.29 -19.54 -25.53
C PHE A 697 -2.47 -20.20 -24.80
N ARG A 698 -3.02 -19.56 -23.76
CA ARG A 698 -4.17 -20.10 -23.02
C ARG A 698 -5.42 -20.17 -23.88
N ARG A 699 -5.72 -19.12 -24.65
CA ARG A 699 -6.86 -19.10 -25.57
C ARG A 699 -6.69 -20.11 -26.71
N GLY A 700 -5.51 -20.19 -27.32
CA GLY A 700 -5.17 -21.18 -28.34
C GLY A 700 -5.34 -22.62 -27.85
N ARG A 701 -5.00 -22.91 -26.58
CA ARG A 701 -5.29 -24.22 -25.97
C ARG A 701 -6.78 -24.51 -25.85
N VAL A 702 -7.61 -23.51 -25.53
CA VAL A 702 -9.07 -23.70 -25.47
C VAL A 702 -9.63 -23.91 -26.88
N TYR A 703 -9.17 -23.16 -27.89
CA TYR A 703 -9.54 -23.40 -29.28
C TYR A 703 -9.17 -24.83 -29.74
N ALA A 704 -7.98 -25.32 -29.37
CA ALA A 704 -7.57 -26.69 -29.68
C ALA A 704 -8.49 -27.74 -29.05
N LYS A 705 -8.98 -27.52 -27.81
CA LYS A 705 -9.96 -28.40 -27.15
C LYS A 705 -11.33 -28.38 -27.85
N GLN A 706 -11.72 -27.26 -28.46
CA GLN A 706 -12.92 -27.14 -29.30
C GLN A 706 -12.72 -27.63 -30.74
N MET A 707 -11.56 -28.23 -31.09
CA MET A 707 -11.21 -28.65 -32.45
C MET A 707 -11.14 -27.50 -33.47
N ARG A 708 -11.02 -26.25 -33.00
CA ARG A 708 -10.86 -25.05 -33.83
C ARG A 708 -9.37 -24.85 -34.15
N HIS A 709 -8.83 -25.75 -34.96
CA HIS A 709 -7.38 -25.89 -35.20
C HIS A 709 -6.72 -24.66 -35.83
N SER A 710 -7.39 -23.98 -36.76
CA SER A 710 -6.87 -22.75 -37.40
C SER A 710 -6.60 -21.63 -36.40
N LEU A 711 -7.61 -21.28 -35.60
CA LEU A 711 -7.51 -20.24 -34.58
C LEU A 711 -6.52 -20.59 -33.47
N ALA A 712 -6.45 -21.88 -33.09
CA ALA A 712 -5.44 -22.35 -32.14
C ALA A 712 -4.02 -22.10 -32.66
N ARG A 713 -3.77 -22.39 -33.95
CA ARG A 713 -2.48 -22.19 -34.60
C ARG A 713 -2.09 -20.71 -34.63
N GLU A 714 -3.01 -19.83 -35.03
CA GLU A 714 -2.81 -18.38 -35.05
C GLU A 714 -2.42 -17.84 -33.66
N ASP A 715 -3.14 -18.26 -32.62
CA ASP A 715 -2.83 -17.87 -31.24
C ASP A 715 -1.45 -18.40 -30.78
N PHE A 716 -1.08 -19.63 -31.14
CA PHE A 716 0.25 -20.16 -30.82
C PHE A 716 1.38 -19.44 -31.57
N ASP A 717 1.18 -19.13 -32.84
CA ASP A 717 2.13 -18.38 -33.66
C ASP A 717 2.30 -16.96 -33.11
N LYS A 718 1.20 -16.31 -32.70
CA LYS A 718 1.23 -14.99 -32.09
C LYS A 718 1.95 -15.01 -30.75
N ALA A 719 1.69 -16.00 -29.88
CA ALA A 719 2.40 -16.16 -28.61
C ALA A 719 3.92 -16.30 -28.82
N LEU A 720 4.36 -17.09 -29.80
CA LEU A 720 5.78 -17.23 -30.14
C LEU A 720 6.39 -15.92 -30.67
N SER A 721 5.66 -15.18 -31.51
CA SER A 721 6.12 -13.87 -32.02
C SER A 721 6.34 -12.84 -30.91
N LEU A 722 5.65 -13.00 -29.78
CA LEU A 722 5.79 -12.18 -28.57
C LEU A 722 6.87 -12.70 -27.61
N GLY A 723 7.65 -13.70 -28.02
CA GLY A 723 8.73 -14.29 -27.22
C GLY A 723 8.25 -15.25 -26.13
N PHE A 724 6.97 -15.66 -26.11
CA PHE A 724 6.48 -16.64 -25.15
C PHE A 724 6.81 -18.06 -25.61
N GLU A 725 7.91 -18.61 -25.08
CA GLU A 725 8.31 -19.99 -25.32
C GLU A 725 7.97 -20.90 -24.13
N SER A 726 7.26 -21.98 -24.38
CA SER A 726 7.08 -23.04 -23.38
C SER A 726 6.98 -24.40 -24.03
N SER A 727 7.47 -25.43 -23.32
CA SER A 727 7.37 -26.82 -23.79
C SER A 727 5.93 -27.19 -24.14
N ASN A 728 4.95 -26.79 -23.32
CA ASN A 728 3.54 -27.08 -23.57
C ASN A 728 2.99 -26.37 -24.81
N LEU A 729 3.42 -25.14 -25.12
CA LEU A 729 3.01 -24.46 -26.34
C LEU A 729 3.45 -25.24 -27.57
N TYR A 730 4.75 -25.58 -27.64
CA TYR A 730 5.29 -26.36 -28.73
C TYR A 730 4.60 -27.73 -28.87
N SER A 731 4.30 -28.41 -27.76
CA SER A 731 3.57 -29.69 -27.81
C SER A 731 2.14 -29.56 -28.34
N ASN A 732 1.41 -28.49 -27.96
CA ASN A 732 0.05 -28.27 -28.46
C ASN A 732 0.07 -27.86 -29.94
N ARG A 733 0.98 -26.96 -30.34
CA ARG A 733 1.14 -26.56 -31.74
C ARG A 733 1.59 -27.73 -32.63
N GLY A 734 2.49 -28.58 -32.15
CA GLY A 734 2.91 -29.80 -32.84
C GLY A 734 1.76 -30.78 -33.05
N TYR A 735 0.85 -30.90 -32.08
CA TYR A 735 -0.38 -31.69 -32.24
C TYR A 735 -1.29 -31.13 -33.34
N ILE A 736 -1.45 -29.79 -33.42
CA ILE A 736 -2.23 -29.16 -34.50
C ILE A 736 -1.65 -29.50 -35.88
N TYR A 737 -0.33 -29.35 -36.07
CA TYR A 737 0.31 -29.75 -37.33
C TYR A 737 0.20 -31.24 -37.63
N LEU A 738 0.21 -32.10 -36.61
CA LEU A 738 0.04 -33.54 -36.78
C LEU A 738 -1.34 -33.88 -37.34
N VAL A 739 -2.39 -33.20 -36.86
CA VAL A 739 -3.78 -33.35 -37.35
C VAL A 739 -3.92 -32.81 -38.78
N GLU A 740 -3.22 -31.73 -39.11
CA GLU A 740 -3.18 -31.15 -40.47
C GLU A 740 -2.35 -31.97 -41.48
N GLY A 741 -1.69 -33.05 -41.04
CA GLY A 741 -0.83 -33.89 -41.88
C GLY A 741 0.55 -33.28 -42.17
N ASN A 742 0.95 -32.20 -41.48
CA ASN A 742 2.28 -31.60 -41.64
C ASN A 742 3.31 -32.23 -40.69
N ASP A 743 3.76 -33.43 -41.05
CA ASP A 743 4.64 -34.27 -40.23
C ASP A 743 5.98 -33.61 -39.89
N GLN A 744 6.55 -32.85 -40.84
CA GLN A 744 7.82 -32.20 -40.65
C GLN A 744 7.74 -31.10 -39.59
N ARG A 745 6.72 -30.22 -39.67
CA ARG A 745 6.52 -29.15 -38.67
C ARG A 745 6.08 -29.71 -37.32
N ALA A 746 5.25 -30.76 -37.32
CA ALA A 746 4.86 -31.45 -36.09
C ALA A 746 6.09 -31.99 -35.34
N LYS A 747 6.99 -32.71 -36.05
CA LYS A 747 8.24 -33.20 -35.48
C LYS A 747 9.09 -32.08 -34.90
N GLN A 748 9.32 -31.00 -35.65
CA GLN A 748 10.12 -29.86 -35.17
C GLN A 748 9.57 -29.27 -33.86
N CYS A 749 8.24 -29.12 -33.78
CA CYS A 749 7.59 -28.64 -32.57
C CYS A 749 7.79 -29.61 -31.39
N PHE A 750 7.62 -30.92 -31.59
CA PHE A 750 7.83 -31.89 -30.51
C PHE A 750 9.29 -31.98 -30.07
N ASP A 751 10.25 -31.88 -31.00
CA ASP A 751 11.67 -31.83 -30.68
C ASP A 751 11.98 -30.63 -29.78
N LYS A 752 11.50 -29.44 -30.15
CA LYS A 752 11.68 -28.23 -29.35
C LYS A 752 10.99 -28.31 -27.98
N ALA A 753 9.80 -28.92 -27.93
CA ALA A 753 9.10 -29.13 -26.66
C ALA A 753 9.90 -30.00 -25.68
N ILE A 754 10.56 -31.06 -26.19
CA ILE A 754 11.36 -32.00 -25.39
C ILE A 754 12.72 -31.42 -25.03
N GLU A 755 13.30 -30.58 -25.89
CA GLU A 755 14.49 -29.78 -25.59
C GLU A 755 14.23 -28.86 -24.37
N LEU A 756 13.11 -28.13 -24.39
CA LEU A 756 12.71 -27.25 -23.29
C LEU A 756 12.33 -28.01 -22.01
N ASN A 757 11.71 -29.19 -22.14
CA ASN A 757 11.38 -30.04 -21.02
C ASN A 757 11.37 -31.52 -21.43
N LYS A 758 12.43 -32.24 -21.04
CA LYS A 758 12.60 -33.67 -21.32
C LYS A 758 11.48 -34.54 -20.73
N ASN A 759 10.75 -34.03 -19.75
CA ASN A 759 9.66 -34.74 -19.08
C ASN A 759 8.27 -34.41 -19.67
N ASN A 760 8.19 -33.73 -20.82
CA ASN A 760 6.90 -33.48 -21.47
C ASN A 760 6.35 -34.76 -22.10
N PHE A 761 5.57 -35.50 -21.31
CA PHE A 761 4.96 -36.76 -21.74
C PHE A 761 3.98 -36.61 -22.90
N PHE A 762 3.35 -35.44 -23.08
CA PHE A 762 2.44 -35.18 -24.19
C PHE A 762 3.22 -35.07 -25.52
N ALA A 763 4.35 -34.35 -25.52
CA ALA A 763 5.25 -34.30 -26.68
C ALA A 763 5.84 -35.67 -27.02
N LEU A 764 6.33 -36.40 -26.01
CA LEU A 764 6.91 -37.73 -26.20
C LEU A 764 5.88 -38.69 -26.82
N GLY A 765 4.65 -38.72 -26.30
CA GLY A 765 3.59 -39.59 -26.82
C GLY A 765 3.20 -39.28 -28.26
N ASN A 766 3.02 -38.00 -28.59
CA ASN A 766 2.63 -37.59 -29.94
C ASN A 766 3.78 -37.76 -30.95
N ARG A 767 5.03 -37.50 -30.55
CA ARG A 767 6.21 -37.75 -31.41
C ARG A 767 6.43 -39.24 -31.63
N ALA A 768 6.21 -40.06 -30.60
CA ALA A 768 6.25 -41.52 -30.73
C ALA A 768 5.19 -42.03 -31.71
N ALA A 769 3.95 -41.54 -31.62
CA ALA A 769 2.89 -41.87 -32.56
C ALA A 769 3.24 -41.44 -34.00
N LEU A 770 3.80 -40.24 -34.17
CA LEU A 770 4.29 -39.77 -35.47
C LEU A 770 5.41 -40.66 -36.03
N TYR A 771 6.40 -41.03 -35.21
CA TYR A 771 7.45 -41.95 -35.63
C TYR A 771 6.92 -43.35 -35.96
N SER A 772 5.91 -43.83 -35.25
CA SER A 772 5.22 -45.09 -35.57
C SER A 772 4.58 -45.02 -36.95
N ARG A 773 3.84 -43.94 -37.25
CA ARG A 773 3.23 -43.69 -38.57
C ARG A 773 4.26 -43.64 -39.68
N LEU A 774 5.41 -43.01 -39.43
CA LEU A 774 6.55 -42.94 -40.35
C LEU A 774 7.40 -44.22 -40.40
N ARG A 775 6.97 -45.30 -39.74
CA ARG A 775 7.68 -46.60 -39.61
C ARG A 775 9.10 -46.50 -39.02
N ARG A 776 9.39 -45.42 -38.29
CA ARG A 776 10.65 -45.22 -37.54
C ARG A 776 10.56 -45.85 -36.16
N TYR A 777 10.33 -47.17 -36.13
CA TYR A 777 9.93 -47.89 -34.94
C TYR A 777 10.91 -47.78 -33.75
N LYS A 778 12.23 -47.81 -34.00
CA LYS A 778 13.24 -47.66 -32.94
C LYS A 778 13.13 -46.32 -32.21
N LEU A 779 12.80 -45.24 -32.93
CA LEU A 779 12.63 -43.92 -32.34
C LEU A 779 11.29 -43.81 -31.60
N ALA A 780 10.22 -44.39 -32.16
CA ALA A 780 8.91 -44.45 -31.51
C ALA A 780 8.97 -45.20 -30.18
N GLU A 781 9.61 -46.37 -30.17
CA GLU A 781 9.81 -47.21 -28.99
C GLU A 781 10.55 -46.45 -27.88
N LYS A 782 11.64 -45.77 -28.22
CA LYS A 782 12.41 -44.92 -27.29
C LYS A 782 11.52 -43.87 -26.61
N ASP A 783 10.72 -43.16 -27.38
CA ASP A 783 9.86 -42.09 -26.85
C ASP A 783 8.68 -42.66 -26.03
N PHE A 784 8.08 -43.78 -26.45
CA PHE A 784 7.05 -44.47 -25.66
C PHE A 784 7.58 -44.94 -24.31
N PHE A 785 8.79 -45.53 -24.26
CA PHE A 785 9.38 -45.95 -22.99
C PHE A 785 9.79 -44.77 -22.11
N ALA A 786 10.29 -43.67 -22.71
CA ALA A 786 10.53 -42.44 -21.97
C ALA A 786 9.24 -41.89 -21.34
N LEU A 787 8.12 -41.89 -22.08
CA LEU A 787 6.80 -41.54 -21.56
C LEU A 787 6.39 -42.48 -20.43
N LEU A 788 6.50 -43.79 -20.61
CA LEU A 788 6.08 -44.78 -19.62
C LEU A 788 6.93 -44.75 -18.35
N LYS A 789 8.20 -44.33 -18.43
CA LYS A 789 9.03 -44.04 -17.23
C LYS A 789 8.43 -42.91 -16.39
N LEU A 790 7.82 -41.92 -17.03
CA LEU A 790 7.16 -40.78 -16.36
C LEU A 790 5.72 -41.11 -15.92
N LYS A 791 5.01 -41.91 -16.71
CA LYS A 791 3.62 -42.33 -16.48
C LYS A 791 3.47 -43.84 -16.69
N PRO A 792 3.83 -44.67 -15.69
CA PRO A 792 3.88 -46.13 -15.83
C PRO A 792 2.56 -46.82 -16.16
N ARG A 793 1.43 -46.16 -15.86
CA ARG A 793 0.06 -46.64 -16.10
C ARG A 793 -0.68 -45.87 -17.21
N ASN A 794 0.06 -45.33 -18.19
CA ASN A 794 -0.56 -44.59 -19.30
C ASN A 794 -1.17 -45.55 -20.34
N THR A 795 -2.49 -45.68 -20.32
CA THR A 795 -3.25 -46.55 -21.25
C THR A 795 -3.00 -46.22 -22.71
N LYS A 796 -3.06 -44.95 -23.11
CA LYS A 796 -2.87 -44.52 -24.51
C LYS A 796 -1.48 -44.87 -25.04
N ALA A 797 -0.45 -44.73 -24.21
CA ALA A 797 0.90 -45.09 -24.60
C ALA A 797 1.06 -46.60 -24.83
N TYR A 798 0.51 -47.45 -23.95
CA TYR A 798 0.52 -48.90 -24.17
C TYR A 798 -0.31 -49.32 -25.38
N ASN A 799 -1.46 -48.69 -25.60
CA ASN A 799 -2.29 -48.94 -26.77
C ASN A 799 -1.55 -48.61 -28.08
N ASN A 800 -0.95 -47.42 -28.17
CA ASN A 800 -0.21 -47.01 -29.38
C ASN A 800 1.08 -47.84 -29.58
N LEU A 801 1.75 -48.21 -28.49
CA LEU A 801 2.90 -49.12 -28.54
C LEU A 801 2.49 -50.52 -29.04
N ALA A 802 1.32 -51.01 -28.64
CA ALA A 802 0.78 -52.29 -29.10
C ALA A 802 0.44 -52.26 -30.59
N ILE A 803 -0.21 -51.19 -31.06
CA ILE A 803 -0.47 -50.95 -32.50
C ILE A 803 0.84 -50.95 -33.28
N MET A 804 1.85 -50.21 -32.83
CA MET A 804 3.17 -50.15 -33.46
C MET A 804 3.83 -51.55 -33.61
N TYR A 805 3.71 -52.43 -32.61
CA TYR A 805 4.24 -53.80 -32.72
C TYR A 805 3.37 -54.70 -33.59
N ALA A 806 2.05 -54.48 -33.62
CA ALA A 806 1.14 -55.20 -34.51
C ALA A 806 1.49 -54.89 -35.99
N ASP A 807 1.76 -53.62 -36.31
CA ASP A 807 2.22 -53.18 -37.64
C ASP A 807 3.56 -53.83 -38.05
N GLN A 808 4.43 -54.11 -37.08
CA GLN A 808 5.68 -54.84 -37.28
C GLN A 808 5.51 -56.37 -37.37
N LYS A 809 4.27 -56.88 -37.29
CA LYS A 809 3.95 -58.31 -37.18
C LYS A 809 4.57 -59.00 -35.95
N LYS A 810 4.96 -58.23 -34.91
CA LYS A 810 5.48 -58.74 -33.63
C LYS A 810 4.33 -59.04 -32.68
N PHE A 811 3.56 -60.08 -33.00
CA PHE A 811 2.26 -60.34 -32.39
C PHE A 811 2.30 -60.62 -30.88
N ASP A 812 3.36 -61.24 -30.36
CA ASP A 812 3.48 -61.51 -28.91
C ASP A 812 3.67 -60.23 -28.11
N LEU A 813 4.49 -59.30 -28.61
CA LEU A 813 4.67 -57.99 -27.99
C LEU A 813 3.40 -57.15 -28.11
N ALA A 814 2.74 -57.16 -29.27
CA ALA A 814 1.47 -56.46 -29.46
C ALA A 814 0.42 -56.94 -28.44
N ARG A 815 0.25 -58.26 -28.28
CA ARG A 815 -0.67 -58.85 -27.30
C ARG A 815 -0.31 -58.44 -25.86
N LYS A 816 0.98 -58.51 -25.51
CA LYS A 816 1.48 -58.10 -24.18
C LYS A 816 1.09 -56.65 -23.86
N TYR A 817 1.28 -55.73 -24.79
CA TYR A 817 0.99 -54.31 -24.54
C TYR A 817 -0.49 -53.95 -24.65
N PHE A 818 -1.26 -54.61 -25.52
CA PHE A 818 -2.72 -54.48 -25.50
C PHE A 818 -3.32 -54.96 -24.18
N ASN A 819 -2.81 -56.05 -23.60
CA ASN A 819 -3.24 -56.51 -22.28
C ASN A 819 -2.94 -55.47 -21.20
N LYS A 820 -1.75 -54.86 -21.22
CA LYS A 820 -1.42 -53.75 -20.31
C LYS A 820 -2.32 -52.53 -20.52
N ALA A 821 -2.69 -52.21 -21.76
CA ALA A 821 -3.57 -51.09 -22.05
C ALA A 821 -4.93 -51.26 -21.37
N VAL A 822 -5.58 -52.42 -21.51
CA VAL A 822 -6.86 -52.68 -20.84
C VAL A 822 -6.72 -52.90 -19.32
N GLU A 823 -5.58 -53.40 -18.85
CA GLU A 823 -5.29 -53.56 -17.42
C GLU A 823 -5.25 -52.20 -16.73
N PHE A 824 -4.54 -51.23 -17.31
CA PHE A 824 -4.45 -49.87 -16.77
C PHE A 824 -5.65 -48.98 -17.14
N GLY A 825 -6.39 -49.32 -18.19
CA GLY A 825 -7.63 -48.68 -18.61
C GLY A 825 -8.83 -49.63 -18.59
N PRO A 826 -9.30 -50.12 -17.43
CA PRO A 826 -10.36 -51.12 -17.35
C PRO A 826 -11.75 -50.62 -17.83
N LYS A 827 -11.88 -49.31 -18.07
CA LYS A 827 -13.07 -48.65 -18.63
C LYS A 827 -12.78 -47.91 -19.94
N ASP A 828 -11.61 -48.13 -20.54
CA ASP A 828 -11.20 -47.43 -21.75
C ASP A 828 -11.72 -48.18 -22.99
N ALA A 829 -12.81 -47.67 -23.58
CA ALA A 829 -13.45 -48.26 -24.74
C ALA A 829 -12.49 -48.38 -25.95
N GLU A 830 -11.60 -47.40 -26.14
CA GLU A 830 -10.67 -47.35 -27.27
C GLU A 830 -9.61 -48.46 -27.14
N ALA A 831 -9.10 -48.68 -25.92
CA ALA A 831 -8.14 -49.77 -25.65
C ALA A 831 -8.74 -51.16 -25.92
N TYR A 832 -10.00 -51.39 -25.51
CA TYR A 832 -10.72 -52.64 -25.82
C TYR A 832 -10.98 -52.78 -27.33
N ALA A 833 -11.43 -51.71 -28.00
CA ALA A 833 -11.71 -51.72 -29.44
C ALA A 833 -10.48 -52.07 -30.27
N ASN A 834 -9.33 -51.46 -29.96
CA ASN A 834 -8.09 -51.72 -30.69
C ASN A 834 -7.55 -53.14 -30.44
N ARG A 835 -7.70 -53.67 -29.22
CA ARG A 835 -7.35 -55.06 -28.92
C ARG A 835 -8.30 -56.06 -29.61
N ALA A 836 -9.60 -55.73 -29.67
CA ALA A 836 -10.60 -56.51 -30.39
C ALA A 836 -10.24 -56.61 -31.88
N TYR A 837 -9.92 -55.46 -32.49
CA TYR A 837 -9.47 -55.40 -33.89
C TYR A 837 -8.18 -56.21 -34.10
N PHE A 838 -7.20 -56.10 -33.20
CA PHE A 838 -6.00 -56.94 -33.23
C PHE A 838 -6.33 -58.44 -33.21
N PHE A 839 -7.26 -58.90 -32.37
CA PHE A 839 -7.69 -60.30 -32.38
C PHE A 839 -8.46 -60.69 -33.64
N LEU A 840 -9.28 -59.78 -34.19
CA LEU A 840 -9.98 -59.97 -35.45
C LEU A 840 -9.00 -60.22 -36.61
N THR A 841 -7.93 -59.42 -36.72
CA THR A 841 -6.89 -59.63 -37.77
C THR A 841 -6.18 -60.99 -37.65
N GLN A 842 -6.24 -61.64 -36.49
CA GLN A 842 -5.70 -62.99 -36.25
C GLN A 842 -6.78 -64.09 -36.34
N LYS A 843 -7.99 -63.77 -36.80
CA LYS A 843 -9.16 -64.66 -36.84
C LYS A 843 -9.53 -65.26 -35.48
N LYS A 844 -9.18 -64.59 -34.37
CA LYS A 844 -9.50 -64.99 -33.00
C LYS A 844 -10.85 -64.43 -32.57
N TYR A 845 -11.90 -64.87 -33.24
CA TYR A 845 -13.24 -64.28 -33.15
C TYR A 845 -13.82 -64.24 -31.73
N ILE A 846 -13.61 -65.29 -30.92
CA ILE A 846 -14.14 -65.35 -29.54
C ILE A 846 -13.55 -64.23 -28.67
N LEU A 847 -12.24 -63.99 -28.79
CA LEU A 847 -11.56 -62.94 -28.03
C LEU A 847 -11.94 -61.55 -28.55
N ALA A 848 -12.04 -61.39 -29.87
CA ALA A 848 -12.48 -60.14 -30.49
C ALA A 848 -13.91 -59.77 -30.06
N GLU A 849 -14.85 -60.71 -30.09
CA GLU A 849 -16.24 -60.49 -29.67
C GLU A 849 -16.34 -60.07 -28.20
N LYS A 850 -15.56 -60.71 -27.32
CA LYS A 850 -15.50 -60.35 -25.89
C LYS A 850 -15.06 -58.90 -25.70
N ASP A 851 -14.02 -58.46 -26.40
CA ASP A 851 -13.50 -57.11 -26.28
C ASP A 851 -14.41 -56.07 -26.96
N PHE A 852 -15.01 -56.37 -28.12
CA PHE A 852 -16.00 -55.48 -28.74
C PHE A 852 -17.20 -55.25 -27.84
N LYS A 853 -17.76 -56.31 -27.23
CA LYS A 853 -18.87 -56.16 -26.25
C LYS A 853 -18.47 -55.28 -25.08
N ARG A 854 -17.24 -55.41 -24.58
CA ARG A 854 -16.72 -54.58 -23.49
C ARG A 854 -16.51 -53.12 -23.92
N ALA A 855 -16.01 -52.88 -25.13
CA ALA A 855 -15.88 -51.54 -25.69
C ALA A 855 -17.25 -50.86 -25.84
N ILE A 856 -18.25 -51.59 -26.38
CA ILE A 856 -19.63 -51.11 -26.54
C ILE A 856 -20.27 -50.81 -25.18
N GLN A 857 -20.02 -51.63 -24.15
CA GLN A 857 -20.51 -51.35 -22.80
C GLN A 857 -20.05 -49.98 -22.28
N PHE A 858 -18.84 -49.54 -22.63
CA PHE A 858 -18.30 -48.25 -22.20
C PHE A 858 -18.56 -47.10 -23.19
N ALA A 859 -18.88 -47.41 -24.44
CA ALA A 859 -19.19 -46.44 -25.49
C ALA A 859 -20.36 -46.93 -26.37
N PRO A 860 -21.59 -46.99 -25.83
CA PRO A 860 -22.74 -47.59 -26.52
C PRO A 860 -23.24 -46.78 -27.72
N GLY A 861 -22.84 -45.52 -27.85
CA GLY A 861 -23.17 -44.66 -29.00
C GLY A 861 -22.13 -44.67 -30.11
N ASN A 862 -21.08 -45.50 -30.03
CA ASN A 862 -20.01 -45.49 -31.03
C ASN A 862 -20.33 -46.42 -32.21
N ALA A 863 -20.82 -45.84 -33.30
CA ALA A 863 -21.16 -46.55 -34.53
C ALA A 863 -20.04 -47.47 -35.06
N LEU A 864 -18.78 -47.03 -34.99
CA LEU A 864 -17.63 -47.77 -35.52
C LEU A 864 -17.43 -49.13 -34.82
N LEU A 865 -17.76 -49.22 -33.52
CA LEU A 865 -17.67 -50.49 -32.79
C LEU A 865 -18.66 -51.52 -33.33
N TYR A 866 -19.88 -51.08 -33.65
CA TYR A 866 -20.91 -51.93 -34.23
C TYR A 866 -20.56 -52.34 -35.66
N ALA A 867 -20.04 -51.42 -36.49
CA ALA A 867 -19.57 -51.74 -37.84
C ALA A 867 -18.42 -52.77 -37.84
N ASN A 868 -17.44 -52.63 -36.94
CA ASN A 868 -16.34 -53.59 -36.80
C ASN A 868 -16.82 -54.96 -36.29
N MET A 869 -17.77 -54.98 -35.36
CA MET A 869 -18.38 -56.23 -34.87
C MET A 869 -19.25 -56.89 -35.95
N ALA A 870 -19.92 -56.11 -36.80
CA ALA A 870 -20.64 -56.61 -37.96
C ALA A 870 -19.72 -57.30 -38.96
N THR A 871 -18.58 -56.66 -39.27
CA THR A 871 -17.54 -57.22 -40.16
C THR A 871 -17.04 -58.57 -39.63
N MET A 872 -16.77 -58.65 -38.33
CA MET A 872 -16.40 -59.90 -37.66
C MET A 872 -17.46 -61.01 -37.81
N TYR A 873 -18.75 -60.70 -37.67
CA TYR A 873 -19.82 -61.68 -37.84
C TYR A 873 -20.03 -62.07 -39.31
N TYR A 874 -19.83 -61.13 -40.22
CA TYR A 874 -19.87 -61.36 -41.66
C TYR A 874 -18.82 -62.39 -42.09
N GLU A 875 -17.55 -62.22 -41.65
CA GLU A 875 -16.46 -63.17 -41.92
C GLU A 875 -16.74 -64.59 -41.37
N GLN A 876 -17.51 -64.69 -40.28
CA GLN A 876 -17.95 -65.97 -39.71
C GLN A 876 -19.20 -66.55 -40.39
N LYS A 877 -19.72 -65.92 -41.46
CA LYS A 877 -20.98 -66.28 -42.12
C LYS A 877 -22.21 -66.23 -41.20
N LYS A 878 -22.13 -65.47 -40.09
CA LYS A 878 -23.21 -65.23 -39.12
C LYS A 878 -24.03 -63.99 -39.52
N TYR A 879 -24.66 -64.09 -40.69
CA TYR A 879 -25.27 -62.93 -41.37
C TYR A 879 -26.37 -62.23 -40.56
N THR A 880 -27.19 -62.96 -39.79
CA THR A 880 -28.23 -62.37 -38.93
C THR A 880 -27.68 -61.54 -37.75
N ALA A 881 -26.50 -61.90 -37.24
CA ALA A 881 -25.81 -61.13 -36.21
C ALA A 881 -25.10 -59.91 -36.82
N ALA A 882 -24.52 -60.09 -38.01
CA ALA A 882 -23.91 -59.00 -38.78
C ALA A 882 -24.92 -57.91 -39.13
N LEU A 883 -26.10 -58.30 -39.62
CA LEU A 883 -27.20 -57.38 -39.97
C LEU A 883 -27.62 -56.52 -38.76
N ARG A 884 -27.88 -57.15 -37.61
CA ARG A 884 -28.23 -56.42 -36.37
C ARG A 884 -27.18 -55.40 -35.96
N CYS A 885 -25.89 -55.73 -36.14
CA CYS A 885 -24.80 -54.81 -35.82
C CYS A 885 -24.73 -53.64 -36.82
N LEU A 886 -24.96 -53.87 -38.11
CA LEU A 886 -25.01 -52.81 -39.12
C LEU A 886 -26.18 -51.84 -38.89
N GLU A 887 -27.36 -52.37 -38.58
CA GLU A 887 -28.53 -51.55 -38.24
C GLU A 887 -28.27 -50.70 -37.00
N LYS A 888 -27.67 -51.29 -35.96
CA LYS A 888 -27.28 -50.54 -34.75
C LYS A 888 -26.20 -49.49 -35.04
N SER A 889 -25.24 -49.80 -35.91
CA SER A 889 -24.25 -48.83 -36.37
C SER A 889 -24.90 -47.62 -37.06
N LEU A 890 -25.94 -47.86 -37.86
CA LEU A 890 -26.70 -46.80 -38.54
C LEU A 890 -27.50 -45.95 -37.53
N GLU A 891 -28.16 -46.59 -36.56
CA GLU A 891 -28.86 -45.88 -35.47
C GLU A 891 -27.91 -44.99 -34.65
N CYS A 892 -26.66 -45.42 -34.47
CA CYS A 892 -25.64 -44.65 -33.77
C CYS A 892 -24.96 -43.56 -34.64
N GLY A 893 -25.50 -43.27 -35.82
CA GLY A 893 -25.00 -42.20 -36.71
C GLY A 893 -23.81 -42.60 -37.57
N GLY A 894 -23.65 -43.90 -37.86
CA GLY A 894 -22.67 -44.38 -38.84
C GLY A 894 -23.01 -43.90 -40.26
N ASP A 895 -22.00 -43.92 -41.13
CA ASP A 895 -22.15 -43.45 -42.51
C ASP A 895 -23.24 -44.23 -43.26
N LYS A 896 -24.30 -43.53 -43.65
CA LYS A 896 -25.52 -44.11 -44.18
C LYS A 896 -25.30 -44.78 -45.53
N GLU A 897 -24.49 -44.16 -46.38
CA GLU A 897 -24.22 -44.66 -47.74
C GLU A 897 -23.39 -45.95 -47.71
N SER A 898 -22.29 -45.96 -46.93
CA SER A 898 -21.47 -47.17 -46.74
C SER A 898 -22.23 -48.30 -46.05
N LEU A 899 -23.06 -47.99 -45.04
CA LEU A 899 -23.76 -49.01 -44.27
C LEU A 899 -24.96 -49.60 -45.02
N GLN A 900 -25.69 -48.83 -45.84
CA GLN A 900 -26.84 -49.36 -46.58
C GLN A 900 -26.44 -50.42 -47.60
N ASN A 901 -25.36 -50.20 -48.36
CA ASN A 901 -24.83 -51.20 -49.29
C ASN A 901 -24.44 -52.51 -48.57
N ASN A 902 -23.79 -52.39 -47.40
CA ASN A 902 -23.44 -53.55 -46.58
C ASN A 902 -24.69 -54.26 -46.03
N ILE A 903 -25.71 -53.52 -45.60
CA ILE A 903 -26.97 -54.07 -45.11
C ILE A 903 -27.70 -54.86 -46.20
N GLU A 904 -27.83 -54.30 -47.40
CA GLU A 904 -28.48 -54.95 -48.54
C GLU A 904 -27.74 -56.23 -48.95
N THR A 905 -26.42 -56.17 -49.07
CA THR A 905 -25.57 -57.34 -49.35
C THR A 905 -25.78 -58.46 -48.34
N VAL A 906 -25.84 -58.11 -47.05
CA VAL A 906 -26.08 -59.10 -45.98
C VAL A 906 -27.50 -59.66 -46.03
N LYS A 907 -28.52 -58.84 -46.36
CA LYS A 907 -29.90 -59.29 -46.53
C LYS A 907 -30.05 -60.29 -47.67
N GLU A 908 -29.41 -60.04 -48.82
CA GLU A 908 -29.40 -60.98 -49.94
C GLU A 908 -28.77 -62.33 -49.56
N LEU A 909 -27.67 -62.31 -48.81
CA LEU A 909 -26.99 -63.52 -48.34
C LEU A 909 -27.78 -64.30 -47.30
N ILE A 910 -28.67 -63.63 -46.54
CA ILE A 910 -29.63 -64.30 -45.66
C ILE A 910 -30.72 -64.97 -46.49
N ASN A 911 -31.22 -64.30 -47.54
CA ASN A 911 -32.29 -64.84 -48.40
C ASN A 911 -31.83 -65.98 -49.34
N LYS A 912 -30.52 -66.10 -49.61
CA LYS A 912 -29.91 -67.17 -50.43
C LYS A 912 -29.54 -68.45 -49.64
N LYS A 913 -29.72 -68.45 -48.33
CA LYS A 913 -29.50 -69.60 -47.43
C LYS A 913 -30.83 -70.13 -46.95
#